data_AF-A0A085WJS3-F1
#
_entry.id   AF-A0A085WJS3-F1
#
_cell.length_a   1.000
_cell.length_b   1.000
_cell.length_c   1.000
_cell.angle_alpha   90.00
_cell.angle_beta   90.00
_cell.angle_gamma   90.00
#
_symmetry.space_group_name_H-M   'P 1'
#
loop_
_entity.id
_entity.type
_entity.pdbx_description
1 polymer ?
#
loop_
_entity_poly.entity_id
_entity_poly.type
_entity_poly.pdbx_seq_one_letter_code
_entity_poly.pdbx_strand_id
1 'polypeptide(L)'
;MGWAVITAAVLAATPAFLTQGDVTPEDALVAEAEASWVALEARYVAEAGGFLTQAPAPIRLQRGVGLAADRNAQSKPGLVELRQNTPGVLDERLRLALRHELAHQLLWWVCPAASEDRLFHEAFALVVSGELPIWREGPYQSLSVAASELARSPAVDTSRARRALARILGEDRGFPQALSRRLRQCQDGARWVVPVSIDELADVTVKAAAEATVVLSRHSGEVLLSEGEVQRALPYGSTLKPFVMAGSSEPPPLLTPRSGVQEWACGQGLPKQVDGRTALLRSCNGYFLDWGARGGAAADFGPWGAVLTAVGLTGKPADMADAIGLRSTLALSPWGMAQAYRLLAEARPDLIEWMKDNAARGTLSELPASAAYVGVATKTGTVRDAASRPQYGWIVAVDADVVAVVMRPGKMPRSFAAEVPKVLARVRQRPGLDAAKVQVLGLASTSEVEAGCRGVGFAVDQGTPRPAPQGFSQLKQLVAKGPAVCLGSPWRVRVPGLPSEGRDYAGSFTGSTPPPYRPPPGVPTTERERSARRGSDFIFRTTRLQYTAGVVAAEDAASKGEPRIALARVVAHNEQHAETRHGGRPICDTTHCQAFLGTVRVRPEEEKALALPPLKWNQWLLFSQGGQEPWREVRPRSQVESLLGQGVASLRFDAGRVSYIRAQQESGATFDTTESLPCEVLRSALKLPACPRTASFDGSNLIFEGRGRGHGEGLDVEAAKASGLSSDDILKKAYGQPARSSK
;
A
#
# COMPACT_ATOMS: atom_id res chain seq x y z
N MET A 1 1.47 69.65 13.36
CA MET A 1 0.18 69.10 12.86
C MET A 1 0.40 67.60 12.67
N GLY A 2 0.09 66.69 13.59
CA GLY A 2 -1.01 66.66 14.54
C GLY A 2 -2.16 65.82 14.00
N TRP A 3 -1.92 64.58 13.57
CA TRP A 3 -2.96 63.57 13.36
C TRP A 3 -2.69 62.41 14.31
N ALA A 4 -3.28 62.51 15.50
CA ALA A 4 -3.43 61.39 16.40
C ALA A 4 -4.46 60.44 15.79
N VAL A 5 -3.99 59.26 15.36
CA VAL A 5 -4.88 58.12 15.16
C VAL A 5 -5.34 57.70 16.55
N ILE A 6 -6.55 58.08 16.92
CA ILE A 6 -7.24 57.52 18.08
C ILE A 6 -7.50 56.06 17.73
N THR A 7 -6.63 55.17 18.21
CA THR A 7 -6.93 53.76 18.33
C THR A 7 -7.91 53.64 19.49
N ALA A 8 -9.20 53.78 19.19
CA ALA A 8 -10.24 53.39 20.13
C ALA A 8 -10.21 51.86 20.22
N ALA A 9 -9.39 51.33 21.13
CA ALA A 9 -9.55 49.98 21.62
C ALA A 9 -10.91 49.94 22.32
N VAL A 10 -11.96 49.50 21.61
CA VAL A 10 -13.18 49.04 22.24
C VAL A 10 -12.82 47.74 22.95
N LEU A 11 -12.32 47.86 24.18
CA LEU A 11 -12.24 46.76 25.11
C LEU A 11 -13.69 46.34 25.37
N ALA A 12 -14.11 45.21 24.80
CA ALA A 12 -15.30 44.52 25.29
C ALA A 12 -15.06 44.28 26.78
N ALA A 13 -15.82 44.96 27.63
CA ALA A 13 -15.61 44.90 29.06
C ALA A 13 -16.09 43.54 29.57
N THR A 14 -15.21 42.76 30.20
CA THR A 14 -15.59 41.58 30.98
C THR A 14 -16.77 41.95 31.90
N PRO A 15 -17.83 41.14 31.99
CA PRO A 15 -18.98 41.48 32.83
C PRO A 15 -18.54 41.59 34.28
N ALA A 16 -19.15 42.50 35.02
CA ALA A 16 -18.98 42.53 36.47
C ALA A 16 -19.60 41.25 37.07
N PHE A 17 -18.78 40.46 37.76
CA PHE A 17 -19.25 39.28 38.50
C PHE A 17 -19.60 39.68 39.93
N LEU A 18 -20.87 39.51 40.30
CA LEU A 18 -21.39 39.91 41.60
C LEU A 18 -21.64 38.68 42.47
N THR A 19 -20.98 38.58 43.62
CA THR A 19 -21.16 37.50 44.60
C THR A 19 -22.10 37.94 45.73
N GLN A 20 -22.75 36.97 46.41
CA GLN A 20 -23.51 37.23 47.65
C GLN A 20 -22.76 36.79 48.92
N GLY A 21 -21.50 36.37 48.81
CA GLY A 21 -20.71 35.81 49.90
C GLY A 21 -21.10 34.39 50.33
N ASP A 22 -21.92 33.71 49.54
CA ASP A 22 -22.49 32.39 49.85
C ASP A 22 -21.78 31.22 49.12
N VAL A 23 -20.84 31.52 48.22
CA VAL A 23 -19.90 30.59 47.58
C VAL A 23 -18.47 31.10 47.82
N THR A 24 -17.62 30.31 48.49
CA THR A 24 -16.30 30.76 49.00
C THR A 24 -15.16 29.85 48.54
N PRO A 25 -13.94 30.35 48.24
CA PRO A 25 -13.49 31.74 48.36
C PRO A 25 -14.01 32.61 47.21
N GLU A 26 -14.50 33.81 47.53
CA GLU A 26 -15.13 34.73 46.55
C GLU A 26 -14.13 35.27 45.54
N ASP A 27 -12.93 35.62 45.99
CA ASP A 27 -11.82 36.10 45.17
C ASP A 27 -11.41 35.07 44.11
N ALA A 28 -11.26 33.81 44.51
CA ALA A 28 -10.95 32.71 43.60
C ALA A 28 -12.10 32.42 42.62
N LEU A 29 -13.35 32.55 43.08
CA LEU A 29 -14.53 32.36 42.23
C LEU A 29 -14.64 33.43 41.14
N VAL A 30 -14.45 34.70 41.51
CA VAL A 30 -14.46 35.83 40.57
C VAL A 30 -13.30 35.73 39.60
N ALA A 31 -12.08 35.44 40.08
CA ALA A 31 -10.92 35.28 39.21
C ALA A 31 -11.10 34.14 38.19
N GLU A 32 -11.69 33.00 38.59
CA GLU A 32 -12.02 31.90 37.68
C GLU A 32 -13.08 32.33 36.66
N ALA A 33 -14.11 33.09 37.08
CA ALA A 33 -15.17 33.57 36.20
C ALA A 33 -14.63 34.55 35.13
N GLU A 34 -13.78 35.50 35.55
CA GLU A 34 -13.12 36.46 34.66
C GLU A 34 -12.21 35.75 33.64
N ALA A 35 -11.34 34.85 34.12
CA ALA A 35 -10.46 34.08 33.23
C ALA A 35 -11.25 33.22 32.24
N SER A 36 -12.34 32.59 32.71
CA SER A 36 -13.24 31.80 31.87
C SER A 36 -13.92 32.66 30.81
N TRP A 37 -14.39 33.85 31.18
CA TRP A 37 -15.03 34.78 30.25
C TRP A 37 -14.07 35.24 29.15
N VAL A 38 -12.83 35.60 29.50
CA VAL A 38 -11.80 35.97 28.52
C VAL A 38 -11.53 34.82 27.54
N ALA A 39 -11.46 33.58 28.03
CA ALA A 39 -11.27 32.41 27.17
C ALA A 39 -12.48 32.17 26.24
N LEU A 40 -13.69 32.37 26.75
CA LEU A 40 -14.94 32.27 26.01
C LEU A 40 -15.06 33.32 24.90
N GLU A 41 -14.73 34.59 25.19
CA GLU A 41 -14.69 35.66 24.20
C GLU A 41 -13.65 35.42 23.13
N ALA A 42 -12.43 35.02 23.52
CA ALA A 42 -11.37 34.67 22.58
C ALA A 42 -11.81 33.54 21.64
N ARG A 43 -12.50 32.51 22.18
CA ARG A 43 -13.08 31.44 21.37
C ARG A 43 -14.18 31.96 20.45
N TYR A 44 -15.10 32.78 20.95
CA TYR A 44 -16.17 33.36 20.12
C TYR A 44 -15.58 34.14 18.95
N VAL A 45 -14.63 35.05 19.20
CA VAL A 45 -13.99 35.86 18.14
C VAL A 45 -13.31 34.97 17.10
N ALA A 46 -12.62 33.91 17.53
CA ALA A 46 -11.94 32.99 16.63
C ALA A 46 -12.92 32.23 15.69
N GLU A 47 -14.10 31.85 16.19
CA GLU A 47 -15.05 31.00 15.45
C GLU A 47 -16.13 31.81 14.71
N ALA A 48 -16.56 32.94 15.28
CA ALA A 48 -17.58 33.83 14.74
C ALA A 48 -17.01 34.86 13.75
N GLY A 49 -15.70 35.11 13.78
CA GLY A 49 -15.02 35.99 12.82
C GLY A 49 -15.24 37.49 13.03
N GLY A 50 -15.74 37.91 14.20
CA GLY A 50 -16.01 39.31 14.53
C GLY A 50 -15.81 39.62 16.01
N PHE A 51 -15.56 40.89 16.33
CA PHE A 51 -15.45 41.38 17.70
C PHE A 51 -16.82 41.68 18.31
N LEU A 52 -16.88 41.56 19.62
CA LEU A 52 -18.04 41.94 20.41
C LEU A 52 -18.08 43.46 20.56
N THR A 53 -19.24 44.07 20.27
CA THR A 53 -19.38 45.53 20.11
C THR A 53 -20.11 46.22 21.26
N GLN A 54 -20.64 45.45 22.22
CA GLN A 54 -21.36 45.98 23.39
C GLN A 54 -20.73 45.43 24.68
N ALA A 55 -21.04 46.04 25.83
CA ALA A 55 -20.66 45.50 27.13
C ALA A 55 -21.76 44.55 27.65
N PRO A 56 -21.43 43.36 28.15
CA PRO A 56 -22.37 42.45 28.79
C PRO A 56 -22.92 43.02 30.10
N ALA A 57 -24.15 42.63 30.44
CA ALA A 57 -24.74 42.94 31.74
C ALA A 57 -24.00 42.21 32.88
N PRO A 58 -24.02 42.73 34.13
CA PRO A 58 -23.45 42.03 35.28
C PRO A 58 -24.05 40.64 35.49
N ILE A 59 -23.21 39.68 35.86
CA ILE A 59 -23.60 38.29 36.13
C ILE A 59 -23.50 38.04 37.63
N ARG A 60 -24.60 37.59 38.23
CA ARG A 60 -24.61 37.21 39.66
C ARG A 60 -24.18 35.76 39.82
N LEU A 61 -23.26 35.51 40.75
CA LEU A 61 -22.81 34.19 41.16
C LEU A 61 -23.31 33.94 42.58
N GLN A 62 -24.14 32.92 42.78
CA GLN A 62 -24.71 32.60 44.09
C GLN A 62 -24.76 31.10 44.36
N ARG A 63 -25.05 30.70 45.60
CA ARG A 63 -25.20 29.31 46.00
C ARG A 63 -26.57 28.76 45.59
N GLY A 64 -26.57 27.67 44.85
CA GLY A 64 -27.80 26.97 44.44
C GLY A 64 -28.34 26.05 45.54
N VAL A 65 -29.08 26.60 46.50
CA VAL A 65 -29.62 25.87 47.67
C VAL A 65 -30.62 24.77 47.28
N GLY A 66 -31.31 24.94 46.14
CA GLY A 66 -32.30 23.98 45.60
C GLY A 66 -31.78 23.05 44.51
N LEU A 67 -30.48 23.00 44.23
CA LEU A 67 -29.91 22.16 43.18
C LEU A 67 -29.93 20.67 43.57
N ALA A 68 -30.42 19.83 42.65
CA ALA A 68 -30.41 18.37 42.82
C ALA A 68 -28.98 17.82 42.99
N ALA A 69 -28.86 16.62 43.59
CA ALA A 69 -27.56 15.99 43.92
C ALA A 69 -26.66 15.74 42.72
N ASP A 70 -27.26 15.52 41.56
CA ASP A 70 -26.64 15.27 40.27
C ASP A 70 -26.33 16.53 39.46
N ARG A 71 -26.72 17.72 39.95
CA ARG A 71 -26.52 19.00 39.27
C ARG A 71 -25.55 19.89 40.03
N ASN A 72 -24.45 20.26 39.38
CA ASN A 72 -23.37 21.05 39.99
C ASN A 72 -23.57 22.56 39.84
N ALA A 73 -24.29 22.97 38.80
CA ALA A 73 -24.65 24.35 38.56
C ALA A 73 -25.90 24.45 37.69
N GLN A 74 -26.51 25.63 37.64
CA GLN A 74 -27.49 26.00 36.62
C GLN A 74 -27.43 27.50 36.37
N SER A 75 -27.90 27.92 35.20
CA SER A 75 -27.94 29.33 34.84
C SER A 75 -29.29 29.77 34.30
N LYS A 76 -29.54 31.07 34.46
CA LYS A 76 -30.56 31.87 33.75
C LYS A 76 -29.88 33.16 33.30
N PRO A 77 -30.39 33.89 32.29
CA PRO A 77 -29.76 35.14 31.86
C PRO A 77 -29.44 36.08 33.05
N GLY A 78 -28.16 36.40 33.23
CA GLY A 78 -27.64 37.25 34.32
C GLY A 78 -27.41 36.58 35.69
N LEU A 79 -27.64 35.26 35.82
CA LEU A 79 -27.51 34.51 37.07
C LEU A 79 -26.89 33.12 36.86
N VAL A 80 -25.89 32.78 37.66
CA VAL A 80 -25.32 31.45 37.79
C VAL A 80 -25.44 30.98 39.23
N GLU A 81 -26.06 29.82 39.43
CA GLU A 81 -26.20 29.18 40.73
C GLU A 81 -25.27 27.96 40.81
N LEU A 82 -24.43 27.91 41.84
CA LEU A 82 -23.39 26.90 42.00
C LEU A 82 -23.66 26.04 43.24
N ARG A 83 -23.47 24.72 43.10
CA ARG A 83 -23.57 23.77 44.21
C ARG A 83 -22.20 23.53 44.83
N GLN A 84 -21.84 24.38 45.79
CA GLN A 84 -20.67 24.13 46.63
C GLN A 84 -20.98 23.12 47.74
N ASN A 85 -20.33 21.95 47.69
CA ASN A 85 -20.47 20.91 48.71
C ASN A 85 -19.64 21.21 49.97
N THR A 86 -18.44 21.79 49.78
CA THR A 86 -17.50 22.11 50.86
C THR A 86 -17.21 23.62 50.85
N PRO A 87 -17.66 24.38 51.85
CA PRO A 87 -17.33 25.80 51.98
C PRO A 87 -15.81 26.03 51.99
N GLY A 88 -15.35 27.14 51.41
CA GLY A 88 -13.94 27.50 51.32
C GLY A 88 -13.13 26.71 50.29
N VAL A 89 -13.76 25.81 49.52
CA VAL A 89 -13.08 25.00 48.50
C VAL A 89 -13.74 25.18 47.14
N LEU A 90 -12.96 25.69 46.18
CA LEU A 90 -13.31 25.76 44.75
C LEU A 90 -12.64 24.61 44.00
N ASP A 91 -13.23 23.42 44.11
CA ASP A 91 -12.74 22.20 43.45
C ASP A 91 -12.92 22.24 41.92
N GLU A 92 -12.23 21.34 41.20
CA GLU A 92 -12.29 21.31 39.73
C GLU A 92 -13.70 21.05 39.20
N ARG A 93 -14.53 20.30 39.95
CA ARG A 93 -15.92 20.02 39.58
C ARG A 93 -16.74 21.30 39.54
N LEU A 94 -16.55 22.18 40.53
CA LEU A 94 -17.23 23.46 40.63
C LEU A 94 -16.70 24.46 39.60
N ARG A 95 -15.38 24.47 39.33
CA ARG A 95 -14.77 25.28 38.26
C ARG A 95 -15.30 24.90 36.88
N LEU A 96 -15.36 23.61 36.55
CA LEU A 96 -15.93 23.11 35.30
C LEU A 96 -17.39 23.49 35.15
N ALA A 97 -18.18 23.36 36.23
CA ALA A 97 -19.58 23.76 36.22
C ALA A 97 -19.74 25.27 35.99
N LEU A 98 -18.92 26.11 36.64
CA LEU A 98 -18.89 27.55 36.39
C LEU A 98 -18.55 27.88 34.92
N ARG A 99 -17.49 27.28 34.36
CA ARG A 99 -17.10 27.46 32.95
C ARG A 99 -18.25 27.10 31.99
N HIS A 100 -18.94 25.99 32.25
CA HIS A 100 -20.11 25.54 31.47
C HIS A 100 -21.25 26.55 31.52
N GLU A 101 -21.63 27.02 32.70
CA GLU A 101 -22.72 27.98 32.84
C GLU A 101 -22.38 29.37 32.28
N LEU A 102 -21.11 29.80 32.35
CA LEU A 102 -20.67 31.05 31.73
C LEU A 102 -20.72 30.97 30.20
N ALA A 103 -20.54 29.79 29.61
CA ALA A 103 -20.73 29.60 28.17
C ALA A 103 -22.19 29.88 27.75
N HIS A 104 -23.17 29.48 28.58
CA HIS A 104 -24.58 29.81 28.36
C HIS A 104 -24.84 31.32 28.49
N GLN A 105 -24.24 31.98 29.50
CA GLN A 105 -24.33 33.43 29.67
C GLN A 105 -23.80 34.19 28.45
N LEU A 106 -22.65 33.77 27.92
CA LEU A 106 -22.10 34.32 26.70
C LEU A 106 -23.11 34.20 25.56
N LEU A 107 -23.64 32.99 25.30
CA LEU A 107 -24.57 32.76 24.19
C LEU A 107 -25.89 33.55 24.32
N TRP A 108 -26.46 33.67 25.52
CA TRP A 108 -27.64 34.52 25.71
C TRP A 108 -27.38 35.98 25.40
N TRP A 109 -26.15 36.44 25.64
CA TRP A 109 -25.75 37.81 25.36
C TRP A 109 -25.40 38.05 23.88
N VAL A 110 -24.55 37.21 23.29
CA VAL A 110 -24.03 37.39 21.92
C VAL A 110 -24.95 36.82 20.84
N CYS A 111 -25.86 35.93 21.22
CA CYS A 111 -26.80 35.29 20.31
C CYS A 111 -28.19 35.09 20.95
N PRO A 112 -28.89 36.18 21.33
CA PRO A 112 -30.20 36.08 21.95
C PRO A 112 -31.24 35.39 21.05
N ALA A 113 -31.05 35.40 19.73
CA ALA A 113 -31.90 34.67 18.78
C ALA A 113 -31.82 33.14 18.93
N ALA A 114 -30.76 32.60 19.52
CA ALA A 114 -30.55 31.17 19.73
C ALA A 114 -30.90 30.71 21.16
N SER A 115 -31.49 31.58 22.00
CA SER A 115 -31.74 31.28 23.41
C SER A 115 -32.62 30.05 23.67
N GLU A 116 -33.45 29.67 22.69
CA GLU A 116 -34.31 28.49 22.73
C GLU A 116 -33.66 27.24 22.10
N ASP A 117 -32.54 27.40 21.40
CA ASP A 117 -31.76 26.31 20.79
C ASP A 117 -30.87 25.63 21.85
N ARG A 118 -31.52 24.84 22.70
CA ARG A 118 -30.87 24.17 23.81
C ARG A 118 -29.72 23.25 23.39
N LEU A 119 -29.84 22.59 22.24
CA LEU A 119 -28.81 21.69 21.76
C LEU A 119 -27.56 22.47 21.33
N PHE A 120 -27.73 23.64 20.68
CA PHE A 120 -26.62 24.54 20.37
C PHE A 120 -25.92 25.04 21.64
N HIS A 121 -26.70 25.45 22.63
CA HIS A 121 -26.20 25.91 23.92
C HIS A 121 -25.37 24.85 24.65
N GLU A 122 -25.92 23.64 24.83
CA GLU A 122 -25.21 22.55 25.52
C GLU A 122 -23.99 22.06 24.73
N ALA A 123 -24.07 22.04 23.40
CA ALA A 123 -22.95 21.65 22.55
C ALA A 123 -21.78 22.65 22.66
N PHE A 124 -22.08 23.95 22.60
CA PHE A 124 -21.08 25.00 22.79
C PHE A 124 -20.47 24.90 24.18
N ALA A 125 -21.29 24.84 25.23
CA ALA A 125 -20.85 24.79 26.62
C ALA A 125 -19.95 23.57 26.90
N LEU A 126 -20.29 22.38 26.39
CA LEU A 126 -19.44 21.18 26.53
C LEU A 126 -18.08 21.32 25.86
N VAL A 127 -18.02 21.94 24.68
CA VAL A 127 -16.79 22.11 23.90
C VAL A 127 -15.83 23.09 24.56
N VAL A 128 -16.35 24.17 25.14
CA VAL A 128 -15.53 25.29 25.67
C VAL A 128 -15.23 25.18 27.16
N SER A 129 -16.04 24.47 27.94
CA SER A 129 -15.87 24.37 29.40
C SER A 129 -14.72 23.46 29.83
N GLY A 130 -14.27 22.56 28.94
CA GLY A 130 -13.33 21.49 29.28
C GLY A 130 -14.01 20.22 29.82
N GLU A 131 -15.34 20.14 29.83
CA GLU A 131 -16.09 18.97 30.29
C GLU A 131 -16.06 17.80 29.28
N LEU A 132 -15.76 18.06 28.00
CA LEU A 132 -15.81 17.07 26.92
C LEU A 132 -14.97 15.80 27.16
N PRO A 133 -13.71 15.85 27.65
CA PRO A 133 -12.92 14.65 27.91
C PRO A 133 -13.55 13.74 28.98
N ILE A 134 -14.15 14.31 30.02
CA ILE A 134 -14.76 13.56 31.14
C ILE A 134 -15.90 12.68 30.63
N TRP A 135 -16.72 13.21 29.71
CA TRP A 135 -17.83 12.45 29.14
C TRP A 135 -17.41 11.45 28.05
N ARG A 136 -16.16 11.51 27.58
CA ARG A 136 -15.58 10.49 26.71
C ARG A 136 -15.07 9.29 27.51
N GLU A 137 -14.83 9.44 28.82
CA GLU A 137 -14.48 8.35 29.70
C GLU A 137 -15.71 7.47 29.98
N GLY A 138 -15.77 6.30 29.35
CA GLY A 138 -16.84 5.33 29.52
C GLY A 138 -16.89 4.28 28.41
N PRO A 139 -17.85 3.33 28.47
CA PRO A 139 -18.08 2.40 27.38
C PRO A 139 -18.36 3.18 26.08
N TYR A 140 -17.62 2.86 25.02
CA TYR A 140 -17.85 3.45 23.71
C TYR A 140 -19.31 3.28 23.28
N GLN A 141 -19.90 4.35 22.72
CA GLN A 141 -21.23 4.34 22.12
C GLN A 141 -21.11 4.63 20.63
N SER A 142 -21.80 3.85 19.81
CA SER A 142 -21.91 4.13 18.38
C SER A 142 -22.57 5.49 18.12
N LEU A 143 -22.23 6.13 16.99
CA LEU A 143 -22.82 7.43 16.63
C LEU A 143 -24.35 7.36 16.55
N SER A 144 -24.91 6.25 16.06
CA SER A 144 -26.37 6.10 15.96
C SER A 144 -27.06 5.86 17.30
N VAL A 145 -26.40 5.19 18.25
CA VAL A 145 -26.90 5.10 19.63
C VAL A 145 -26.83 6.45 20.31
N ALA A 146 -25.72 7.17 20.17
CA ALA A 146 -25.58 8.53 20.69
C ALA A 146 -26.66 9.45 20.11
N ALA A 147 -26.87 9.43 18.79
CA ALA A 147 -27.93 10.19 18.14
C ALA A 147 -29.33 9.80 18.65
N SER A 148 -29.61 8.50 18.78
CA SER A 148 -30.90 8.01 19.28
C SER A 148 -31.15 8.38 20.74
N GLU A 149 -30.11 8.33 21.57
CA GLU A 149 -30.18 8.72 22.98
C GLU A 149 -30.44 10.23 23.11
N LEU A 150 -29.70 11.05 22.36
CA LEU A 150 -29.86 12.49 22.36
C LEU A 150 -31.23 12.91 21.81
N ALA A 151 -31.76 12.21 20.79
CA ALA A 151 -33.11 12.43 20.28
C ALA A 151 -34.21 12.11 21.32
N ARG A 152 -33.98 11.12 22.21
CA ARG A 152 -34.90 10.77 23.31
C ARG A 152 -34.76 11.70 24.52
N SER A 153 -33.64 12.40 24.65
CA SER A 153 -33.35 13.29 25.79
C SER A 153 -32.72 14.60 25.31
N PRO A 154 -33.49 15.43 24.56
CA PRO A 154 -32.97 16.66 23.94
C PRO A 154 -32.58 17.74 24.95
N ALA A 155 -32.99 17.59 26.21
CA ALA A 155 -32.64 18.48 27.30
C ALA A 155 -31.18 18.34 27.78
N VAL A 156 -30.49 17.24 27.40
CA VAL A 156 -29.10 16.93 27.78
C VAL A 156 -28.84 17.00 29.30
N ASP A 157 -29.88 16.72 30.08
CA ASP A 157 -29.89 16.83 31.54
C ASP A 157 -29.48 15.53 32.24
N THR A 158 -29.42 14.42 31.51
CA THR A 158 -28.96 13.13 32.04
C THR A 158 -27.50 12.87 31.68
N SER A 159 -26.79 12.11 32.52
CA SER A 159 -25.42 11.66 32.21
C SER A 159 -25.34 10.83 30.94
N ARG A 160 -26.44 10.18 30.51
CA ARG A 160 -26.46 9.40 29.27
C ARG A 160 -26.56 10.32 28.05
N ALA A 161 -27.42 11.34 28.10
CA ALA A 161 -27.53 12.36 27.06
C ALA A 161 -26.26 13.22 26.93
N ARG A 162 -25.62 13.59 28.05
CA ARG A 162 -24.31 14.28 28.03
C ARG A 162 -23.22 13.46 27.36
N ARG A 163 -23.11 12.16 27.68
CA ARG A 163 -22.20 11.24 26.98
C ARG A 163 -22.51 11.10 25.50
N ALA A 164 -23.79 11.03 25.15
CA ALA A 164 -24.22 10.97 23.76
C ALA A 164 -23.81 12.24 22.98
N LEU A 165 -24.04 13.43 23.55
CA LEU A 165 -23.61 14.69 22.95
C LEU A 165 -22.09 14.79 22.85
N ALA A 166 -21.34 14.44 23.91
CA ALA A 166 -19.89 14.39 23.89
C ALA A 166 -19.31 13.44 22.83
N ARG A 167 -20.00 12.31 22.60
CA ARG A 167 -19.68 11.36 21.53
C ARG A 167 -19.89 11.98 20.15
N ILE A 168 -21.01 12.67 19.91
CA ILE A 168 -21.32 13.35 18.65
C ILE A 168 -20.27 14.43 18.34
N LEU A 169 -19.97 15.28 19.32
CA LEU A 169 -18.95 16.33 19.21
C LEU A 169 -17.52 15.77 19.05
N GLY A 170 -17.33 14.47 19.25
CA GLY A 170 -16.07 13.77 19.02
C GLY A 170 -15.84 13.27 17.60
N GLU A 171 -16.75 13.53 16.65
CA GLU A 171 -16.49 13.34 15.22
C GLU A 171 -15.57 14.44 14.64
N ASP A 172 -15.47 15.59 15.30
CA ASP A 172 -14.53 16.66 14.95
C ASP A 172 -13.24 16.60 15.78
N ARG A 173 -12.10 16.85 15.12
CA ARG A 173 -10.77 16.96 15.77
C ARG A 173 -10.48 18.35 16.36
N GLY A 174 -11.33 19.33 16.05
CA GLY A 174 -11.22 20.71 16.50
C GLY A 174 -12.54 21.24 17.04
N PHE A 175 -12.74 22.56 16.98
CA PHE A 175 -14.03 23.15 17.28
C PHE A 175 -15.05 22.74 16.20
N PRO A 176 -16.25 22.25 16.57
CA PRO A 176 -17.21 21.72 15.59
C PRO A 176 -17.63 22.75 14.55
N GLN A 177 -17.53 22.43 13.26
CA GLN A 177 -17.81 23.39 12.17
C GLN A 177 -19.25 23.88 12.19
N ALA A 178 -20.19 23.02 12.60
CA ALA A 178 -21.58 23.39 12.81
C ALA A 178 -21.72 24.55 13.80
N LEU A 179 -20.99 24.50 14.92
CA LEU A 179 -21.02 25.57 15.90
C LEU A 179 -20.39 26.85 15.34
N SER A 180 -19.26 26.77 14.61
CA SER A 180 -18.68 27.97 13.97
C SER A 180 -19.59 28.59 12.92
N ARG A 181 -20.37 27.79 12.17
CA ARG A 181 -21.39 28.28 11.23
C ARG A 181 -22.50 29.04 11.95
N ARG A 182 -23.01 28.48 13.06
CA ARG A 182 -24.06 29.10 13.88
C ARG A 182 -23.56 30.37 14.57
N LEU A 183 -22.36 30.37 15.13
CA LEU A 183 -21.75 31.56 15.73
C LEU A 183 -21.56 32.71 14.72
N ARG A 184 -21.13 32.41 13.49
CA ARG A 184 -21.07 33.39 12.39
C ARG A 184 -22.44 33.97 12.04
N GLN A 185 -23.46 33.12 11.95
CA GLN A 185 -24.84 33.58 11.72
C GLN A 185 -25.32 34.54 12.82
N CYS A 186 -24.98 34.26 14.09
CA CYS A 186 -25.26 35.18 15.20
C CYS A 186 -24.55 36.53 15.01
N GLN A 187 -23.26 36.51 14.68
CA GLN A 187 -22.44 37.72 14.46
C GLN A 187 -22.99 38.56 13.31
N ASP A 188 -23.48 37.93 12.25
CA ASP A 188 -24.08 38.58 11.09
C ASP A 188 -25.52 39.09 11.35
N GLY A 189 -26.05 38.87 12.56
CA GLY A 189 -27.42 39.25 12.94
C GLY A 189 -28.51 38.38 12.29
N ALA A 190 -28.14 37.23 11.72
CA ALA A 190 -29.07 36.32 11.09
C ALA A 190 -29.89 35.54 12.14
N ARG A 191 -31.22 35.53 11.97
CA ARG A 191 -32.13 34.74 12.80
C ARG A 191 -32.35 33.38 12.14
N TRP A 192 -32.15 32.28 12.87
CA TRP A 192 -32.52 30.95 12.37
C TRP A 192 -33.74 30.39 13.11
N VAL A 193 -34.65 29.83 12.32
CA VAL A 193 -35.94 29.29 12.80
C VAL A 193 -35.83 27.80 13.14
N VAL A 194 -34.79 27.12 12.63
CA VAL A 194 -34.57 25.68 12.84
C VAL A 194 -33.37 25.50 13.77
N PRO A 195 -33.59 24.90 14.96
CA PRO A 195 -32.51 24.56 15.89
C PRO A 195 -31.41 23.71 15.23
N VAL A 196 -30.20 23.75 15.78
CA VAL A 196 -29.13 22.86 15.34
C VAL A 196 -29.60 21.41 15.44
N SER A 197 -29.37 20.63 14.38
CA SER A 197 -29.75 19.22 14.36
C SER A 197 -28.59 18.33 14.83
N ILE A 198 -28.90 17.11 15.26
CA ILE A 198 -27.89 16.09 15.59
C ILE A 198 -26.99 15.79 14.38
N ASP A 199 -27.58 15.68 13.19
CA ASP A 199 -26.86 15.45 11.94
C ASP A 199 -25.91 16.61 11.61
N GLU A 200 -26.32 17.85 11.89
CA GLU A 200 -25.47 19.02 11.71
C GLU A 200 -24.29 19.00 12.68
N LEU A 201 -24.51 18.70 13.97
CA LEU A 201 -23.45 18.63 14.98
C LEU A 201 -22.48 17.48 14.78
N ALA A 202 -22.95 16.34 14.28
CA ALA A 202 -22.09 15.20 13.98
C ALA A 202 -21.16 15.48 12.79
N ASP A 203 -21.42 16.55 12.02
CA ASP A 203 -20.73 16.99 10.82
C ASP A 203 -20.35 15.84 9.86
N VAL A 204 -21.13 14.76 9.89
CA VAL A 204 -21.00 13.63 8.95
C VAL A 204 -21.67 14.04 7.65
N THR A 205 -21.25 15.18 7.11
CA THR A 205 -21.65 15.62 5.79
C THR A 205 -21.33 14.49 4.83
N VAL A 206 -22.37 14.03 4.13
CA VAL A 206 -22.22 13.11 3.00
C VAL A 206 -21.35 13.86 1.99
N LYS A 207 -20.04 13.64 2.03
CA LYS A 207 -19.15 14.20 1.02
C LYS A 207 -19.53 13.50 -0.26
N ALA A 208 -20.30 14.16 -1.12
CA ALA A 208 -20.68 13.64 -2.41
C ALA A 208 -19.41 13.11 -3.09
N ALA A 209 -19.34 11.80 -3.27
CA ALA A 209 -18.20 11.10 -3.84
C ALA A 209 -18.72 10.16 -4.91
N ALA A 210 -18.02 10.10 -6.04
CA ALA A 210 -18.31 9.13 -7.08
C ALA A 210 -17.88 7.73 -6.62
N GLU A 211 -18.41 6.71 -7.29
CA GLU A 211 -17.87 5.36 -7.13
C GLU A 211 -16.39 5.30 -7.53
N ALA A 212 -15.66 4.34 -6.96
CA ALA A 212 -14.26 4.13 -7.28
C ALA A 212 -13.92 2.64 -7.34
N THR A 213 -13.14 2.26 -8.34
CA THR A 213 -12.61 0.90 -8.52
C THR A 213 -11.15 1.00 -8.94
N VAL A 214 -10.25 0.40 -8.18
CA VAL A 214 -8.83 0.29 -8.54
C VAL A 214 -8.36 -1.15 -8.40
N VAL A 215 -7.55 -1.62 -9.35
CA VAL A 215 -6.89 -2.92 -9.30
C VAL A 215 -5.41 -2.74 -9.58
N LEU A 216 -4.57 -3.27 -8.70
CA LEU A 216 -3.11 -3.26 -8.83
C LEU A 216 -2.59 -4.68 -9.03
N SER A 217 -1.52 -4.83 -9.80
CA SER A 217 -0.70 -6.04 -9.72
C SER A 217 -0.01 -6.12 -8.36
N ARG A 218 -0.10 -7.26 -7.69
CA ARG A 218 0.67 -7.53 -6.46
C ARG A 218 2.17 -7.55 -6.75
N HIS A 219 2.54 -8.10 -7.89
CA HIS A 219 3.94 -8.32 -8.26
C HIS A 219 4.59 -7.00 -8.68
N SER A 220 4.13 -6.36 -9.75
CA SER A 220 4.77 -5.15 -10.29
C SER A 220 4.35 -3.85 -9.59
N GLY A 221 3.16 -3.82 -8.98
CA GLY A 221 2.56 -2.59 -8.45
C GLY A 221 1.88 -1.72 -9.50
N GLU A 222 1.81 -2.18 -10.75
CA GLU A 222 1.13 -1.51 -11.86
C GLU A 222 -0.37 -1.39 -11.62
N VAL A 223 -0.95 -0.26 -12.03
CA VAL A 223 -2.40 -0.05 -12.03
C VAL A 223 -3.01 -0.74 -13.26
N LEU A 224 -3.70 -1.86 -13.03
CA LEU A 224 -4.35 -2.66 -14.07
C LEU A 224 -5.74 -2.12 -14.43
N LEU A 225 -6.39 -1.45 -13.48
CA LEU A 225 -7.69 -0.82 -13.66
C LEU A 225 -7.80 0.39 -12.72
N SER A 226 -8.37 1.48 -13.22
CA SER A 226 -8.68 2.68 -12.44
C SER A 226 -9.94 3.34 -13.00
N GLU A 227 -11.02 3.32 -12.25
CA GLU A 227 -12.32 3.90 -12.61
C GLU A 227 -12.82 4.79 -11.45
N GLY A 228 -13.31 5.99 -11.77
CA GLY A 228 -13.86 6.92 -10.79
C GLY A 228 -12.83 7.61 -9.88
N GLU A 229 -13.24 8.03 -8.69
CA GLU A 229 -12.45 8.88 -7.78
C GLU A 229 -11.43 8.10 -6.93
N VAL A 230 -10.52 7.37 -7.56
CA VAL A 230 -9.58 6.46 -6.86
C VAL A 230 -8.52 7.15 -5.98
N GLN A 231 -8.27 8.44 -6.20
CA GLN A 231 -7.28 9.22 -5.44
C GLN A 231 -7.90 10.01 -4.27
N ARG A 232 -9.22 10.15 -4.22
CA ARG A 232 -9.88 10.92 -3.16
C ARG A 232 -9.84 10.16 -1.84
N ALA A 233 -9.28 10.79 -0.81
CA ALA A 233 -9.33 10.25 0.54
C ALA A 233 -10.76 10.32 1.09
N LEU A 234 -11.29 9.18 1.53
CA LEU A 234 -12.61 9.04 2.12
C LEU A 234 -12.53 8.21 3.41
N PRO A 235 -13.47 8.36 4.35
CA PRO A 235 -13.52 7.50 5.52
C PRO A 235 -13.57 6.01 5.12
N TYR A 236 -12.72 5.21 5.74
CA TYR A 236 -12.40 3.86 5.26
C TYR A 236 -13.16 2.74 6.00
N GLY A 237 -13.91 3.08 7.05
CA GLY A 237 -14.63 2.12 7.88
C GLY A 237 -13.72 1.03 8.44
N SER A 238 -14.20 -0.21 8.52
CA SER A 238 -13.41 -1.33 9.08
C SER A 238 -12.32 -1.92 8.18
N THR A 239 -11.93 -1.27 7.07
CA THR A 239 -10.92 -1.80 6.14
C THR A 239 -9.50 -1.77 6.69
N LEU A 240 -9.19 -0.96 7.71
CA LEU A 240 -7.84 -0.88 8.30
C LEU A 240 -7.60 -1.82 9.50
N LYS A 241 -8.60 -2.59 9.93
CA LYS A 241 -8.43 -3.58 11.02
C LYS A 241 -7.28 -4.58 10.81
N PRO A 242 -6.99 -5.07 9.59
CA PRO A 242 -5.82 -5.92 9.38
C PRO A 242 -4.50 -5.24 9.78
N PHE A 243 -4.39 -3.93 9.66
CA PHE A 243 -3.16 -3.21 10.04
C PHE A 243 -3.03 -3.04 11.56
N VAL A 244 -4.13 -3.01 12.30
CA VAL A 244 -4.10 -3.12 13.78
C VAL A 244 -3.54 -4.49 14.18
N MET A 245 -4.04 -5.56 13.57
CA MET A 245 -3.56 -6.93 13.80
C MET A 245 -2.08 -7.09 13.40
N ALA A 246 -1.68 -6.47 12.29
CA ALA A 246 -0.33 -6.57 11.77
C ALA A 246 0.70 -5.73 12.53
N GLY A 247 0.27 -4.61 13.12
CA GLY A 247 1.12 -3.66 13.83
C GLY A 247 1.22 -3.86 15.33
N SER A 248 0.38 -4.72 15.90
CA SER A 248 0.42 -5.05 17.32
C SER A 248 1.58 -6.01 17.62
N SER A 249 2.37 -5.69 18.65
CA SER A 249 3.52 -6.49 19.08
C SER A 249 3.14 -7.75 19.86
N GLU A 250 1.95 -7.75 20.46
CA GLU A 250 1.43 -8.87 21.23
C GLU A 250 0.43 -9.68 20.40
N PRO A 251 0.36 -11.02 20.63
CA PRO A 251 -0.67 -11.84 20.01
C PRO A 251 -2.08 -11.34 20.34
N PRO A 252 -3.03 -11.36 19.38
CA PRO A 252 -4.42 -10.98 19.66
C PRO A 252 -5.03 -11.85 20.77
N PRO A 253 -5.61 -11.26 21.83
CA PRO A 253 -6.11 -12.02 22.98
C PRO A 253 -7.40 -12.78 22.66
N LEU A 254 -7.72 -13.79 23.46
CA LEU A 254 -9.07 -14.35 23.51
C LEU A 254 -9.95 -13.48 24.39
N LEU A 255 -11.08 -13.02 23.84
CA LEU A 255 -11.99 -12.10 24.54
C LEU A 255 -13.39 -12.69 24.64
N THR A 256 -14.03 -12.52 25.80
CA THR A 256 -15.43 -12.90 26.01
C THR A 256 -16.34 -11.80 25.46
N PRO A 257 -17.27 -12.12 24.54
CA PRO A 257 -18.23 -11.14 24.04
C PRO A 257 -19.07 -10.53 25.16
N ARG A 258 -19.28 -9.21 25.10
CA ARG A 258 -20.13 -8.51 26.08
C ARG A 258 -21.58 -8.48 25.60
N SER A 259 -22.46 -9.12 26.37
CA SER A 259 -23.91 -9.09 26.11
C SER A 259 -24.45 -7.65 26.23
N GLY A 260 -25.38 -7.28 25.34
CA GLY A 260 -26.00 -5.95 25.34
C GLY A 260 -25.12 -4.80 24.82
N VAL A 261 -23.87 -5.06 24.39
CA VAL A 261 -22.99 -4.05 23.79
C VAL A 261 -23.06 -4.16 22.27
N GLN A 262 -23.53 -3.10 21.59
CA GLN A 262 -23.78 -3.11 20.15
C GLN A 262 -22.52 -3.41 19.32
N GLU A 263 -21.37 -2.94 19.77
CA GLU A 263 -20.09 -3.14 19.08
C GLU A 263 -19.67 -4.61 19.03
N TRP A 264 -20.19 -5.44 19.96
CA TRP A 264 -20.04 -6.90 19.97
C TRP A 264 -21.10 -7.62 19.12
N ALA A 265 -22.10 -6.92 18.57
CA ALA A 265 -23.13 -7.48 17.69
C ALA A 265 -22.60 -7.72 16.26
N CYS A 266 -21.52 -8.48 16.13
CA CYS A 266 -20.82 -8.74 14.88
C CYS A 266 -21.25 -10.04 14.18
N GLY A 267 -22.54 -10.35 14.26
CA GLY A 267 -23.15 -11.56 13.68
C GLY A 267 -23.66 -12.54 14.73
N GLN A 268 -24.51 -13.47 14.30
CA GLN A 268 -25.15 -14.46 15.18
C GLN A 268 -24.18 -15.59 15.57
N GLY A 269 -24.40 -16.18 16.75
CA GLY A 269 -23.68 -17.38 17.19
C GLY A 269 -22.18 -17.17 17.42
N LEU A 270 -21.78 -16.06 18.05
CA LEU A 270 -20.38 -15.88 18.45
C LEU A 270 -19.96 -16.95 19.46
N PRO A 271 -18.71 -17.47 19.37
CA PRO A 271 -18.17 -18.37 20.37
C PRO A 271 -18.07 -17.68 21.73
N LYS A 272 -18.05 -18.48 22.82
CA LYS A 272 -17.88 -17.96 24.19
C LYS A 272 -16.59 -17.15 24.37
N GLN A 273 -15.56 -17.48 23.59
CA GLN A 273 -14.34 -16.71 23.46
C GLN A 273 -14.09 -16.45 21.98
N VAL A 274 -13.92 -15.19 21.62
CA VAL A 274 -13.64 -14.73 20.26
C VAL A 274 -12.14 -14.49 20.14
N ASP A 275 -11.54 -15.06 19.09
CA ASP A 275 -10.15 -14.81 18.71
C ASP A 275 -10.03 -13.67 17.70
N GLY A 276 -8.80 -13.20 17.48
CA GLY A 276 -8.54 -12.10 16.55
C GLY A 276 -8.93 -12.44 15.10
N ARG A 277 -8.80 -13.70 14.67
CA ARG A 277 -9.22 -14.14 13.33
C ARG A 277 -10.73 -14.01 13.15
N THR A 278 -11.52 -14.55 14.07
CA THR A 278 -12.99 -14.45 14.06
C THR A 278 -13.42 -12.99 14.12
N ALA A 279 -12.81 -12.19 15.00
CA ALA A 279 -13.09 -10.77 15.10
C ALA A 279 -12.79 -10.01 13.79
N LEU A 280 -11.69 -10.35 13.10
CA LEU A 280 -11.31 -9.73 11.84
C LEU A 280 -12.32 -10.06 10.73
N LEU A 281 -12.64 -11.35 10.56
CA LEU A 281 -13.57 -11.86 9.56
C LEU A 281 -14.98 -11.32 9.76
N ARG A 282 -15.45 -11.27 11.01
CA ARG A 282 -16.79 -10.76 11.35
C ARG A 282 -16.83 -9.24 11.51
N SER A 283 -15.69 -8.57 11.34
CA SER A 283 -15.53 -7.14 11.54
C SER A 283 -16.03 -6.67 12.91
N CYS A 284 -15.69 -7.40 13.97
CA CYS A 284 -16.21 -7.20 15.31
C CYS A 284 -15.59 -5.97 15.99
N ASN A 285 -16.31 -4.86 16.08
CA ASN A 285 -15.78 -3.61 16.65
C ASN A 285 -15.45 -3.73 18.15
N GLY A 286 -16.32 -4.41 18.91
CA GLY A 286 -16.19 -4.56 20.36
C GLY A 286 -14.92 -5.29 20.76
N TYR A 287 -14.53 -6.31 19.98
CA TYR A 287 -13.26 -7.02 20.17
C TYR A 287 -12.05 -6.07 20.09
N PHE A 288 -11.96 -5.25 19.03
CA PHE A 288 -10.82 -4.34 18.87
C PHE A 288 -10.80 -3.23 19.92
N LEU A 289 -11.97 -2.70 20.29
CA LEU A 289 -12.08 -1.71 21.36
C LEU A 289 -11.62 -2.29 22.71
N ASP A 290 -12.08 -3.49 23.05
CA ASP A 290 -11.73 -4.14 24.32
C ASP A 290 -10.25 -4.59 24.33
N TRP A 291 -9.70 -5.01 23.18
CA TRP A 291 -8.27 -5.28 23.05
C TRP A 291 -7.44 -4.00 23.22
N GLY A 292 -7.84 -2.90 22.57
CA GLY A 292 -7.18 -1.60 22.75
C GLY A 292 -7.20 -1.13 24.20
N ALA A 293 -8.33 -1.29 24.90
CA ALA A 293 -8.48 -0.89 26.29
C ALA A 293 -7.62 -1.72 27.28
N ARG A 294 -7.29 -2.97 26.95
CA ARG A 294 -6.42 -3.83 27.78
C ARG A 294 -4.94 -3.51 27.64
N GLY A 295 -4.55 -2.65 26.69
CA GLY A 295 -3.17 -2.55 26.22
C GLY A 295 -2.81 -3.71 25.28
N GLY A 296 -1.81 -3.51 24.43
CA GLY A 296 -1.29 -4.53 23.50
C GLY A 296 -1.75 -4.40 22.05
N ALA A 297 -2.83 -3.68 21.77
CA ALA A 297 -3.23 -3.32 20.41
C ALA A 297 -2.67 -1.95 20.00
N ALA A 298 -1.97 -1.88 18.87
CA ALA A 298 -1.39 -0.62 18.38
C ALA A 298 -2.46 0.23 17.66
N ALA A 299 -3.10 1.15 18.38
CA ALA A 299 -4.09 2.08 17.81
C ALA A 299 -3.49 3.00 16.72
N ASP A 300 -2.19 3.30 16.80
CA ASP A 300 -1.43 4.02 15.78
C ASP A 300 -0.93 3.12 14.64
N PHE A 301 -1.37 1.87 14.62
CA PHE A 301 -0.95 0.80 13.70
C PHE A 301 0.53 0.39 13.85
N GLY A 302 1.23 0.82 14.91
CA GLY A 302 2.63 0.46 15.15
C GLY A 302 3.52 0.73 13.93
N PRO A 303 4.36 -0.23 13.50
CA PRO A 303 5.20 -0.07 12.29
C PRO A 303 4.42 0.22 11.00
N TRP A 304 3.13 -0.16 10.93
CA TRP A 304 2.27 0.09 9.77
C TRP A 304 1.74 1.52 9.72
N GLY A 305 1.81 2.28 10.81
CA GLY A 305 1.41 3.69 10.82
C GLY A 305 2.18 4.51 9.78
N ALA A 306 3.50 4.29 9.69
CA ALA A 306 4.34 4.94 8.68
C ALA A 306 3.96 4.54 7.24
N VAL A 307 3.58 3.28 7.01
CA VAL A 307 3.08 2.83 5.71
C VAL A 307 1.81 3.57 5.33
N LEU A 308 0.81 3.57 6.24
CA LEU A 308 -0.49 4.18 6.00
C LEU A 308 -0.38 5.69 5.78
N THR A 309 0.42 6.39 6.58
CA THR A 309 0.71 7.82 6.36
C THR A 309 1.34 8.05 5.00
N ALA A 310 2.32 7.24 4.60
CA ALA A 310 3.03 7.45 3.35
C ALA A 310 2.18 7.18 2.11
N VAL A 311 1.13 6.35 2.22
CA VAL A 311 0.13 6.16 1.15
C VAL A 311 -1.09 7.09 1.26
N GLY A 312 -1.05 8.09 2.16
CA GLY A 312 -2.02 9.18 2.19
C GLY A 312 -3.11 9.08 3.27
N LEU A 313 -2.89 8.36 4.37
CA LEU A 313 -3.77 8.44 5.54
C LEU A 313 -3.74 9.86 6.11
N THR A 314 -4.90 10.50 6.24
CA THR A 314 -5.01 11.94 6.54
C THR A 314 -4.52 12.37 7.92
N GLY A 315 -4.20 11.45 8.82
CA GLY A 315 -3.65 11.75 10.14
C GLY A 315 -3.42 10.50 10.99
N LYS A 316 -2.85 10.70 12.19
CA LYS A 316 -2.70 9.62 13.17
C LYS A 316 -4.03 9.36 13.90
N PRO A 317 -4.42 8.11 14.18
CA PRO A 317 -5.56 7.79 15.05
C PRO A 317 -5.38 8.36 16.45
N ALA A 318 -6.42 8.96 17.02
CA ALA A 318 -6.41 9.39 18.41
C ALA A 318 -6.60 8.20 19.38
N ASP A 319 -7.36 7.19 18.95
CA ASP A 319 -7.62 5.96 19.69
C ASP A 319 -8.02 4.81 18.76
N MET A 320 -8.42 3.68 19.35
CA MET A 320 -8.84 2.50 18.61
C MET A 320 -10.12 2.71 17.77
N ALA A 321 -11.04 3.60 18.19
CA ALA A 321 -12.25 3.88 17.42
C ALA A 321 -11.93 4.62 16.11
N ASP A 322 -10.93 5.51 16.12
CA ASP A 322 -10.36 6.07 14.88
C ASP A 322 -9.72 4.96 14.03
N ALA A 323 -8.84 4.15 14.65
CA ALA A 323 -8.06 3.14 13.94
C ALA A 323 -8.93 2.14 13.17
N ILE A 324 -10.03 1.68 13.78
CA ILE A 324 -10.94 0.70 13.17
C ILE A 324 -12.05 1.32 12.32
N GLY A 325 -12.02 2.65 12.12
CA GLY A 325 -12.93 3.42 11.28
C GLY A 325 -14.36 3.43 11.81
N LEU A 326 -14.53 3.46 13.14
CA LEU A 326 -15.81 3.72 13.79
C LEU A 326 -16.16 5.21 13.79
N ARG A 327 -15.15 6.08 13.82
CA ARG A 327 -15.28 7.52 13.58
C ARG A 327 -14.85 7.87 12.17
N SER A 328 -15.42 8.93 11.62
CA SER A 328 -15.13 9.39 10.25
C SER A 328 -14.02 10.46 10.19
N THR A 329 -13.23 10.58 11.27
CA THR A 329 -12.16 11.57 11.47
C THR A 329 -10.94 11.36 10.57
N LEU A 330 -10.74 10.13 10.08
CA LEU A 330 -9.62 9.74 9.23
C LEU A 330 -10.11 9.21 7.88
N ALA A 331 -9.30 9.45 6.86
CA ALA A 331 -9.61 9.08 5.49
C ALA A 331 -8.38 8.51 4.78
N LEU A 332 -8.63 7.61 3.83
CA LEU A 332 -7.62 7.03 2.95
C LEU A 332 -8.24 6.82 1.55
N SER A 333 -7.46 7.02 0.50
CA SER A 333 -7.95 6.83 -0.87
C SER A 333 -8.03 5.36 -1.26
N PRO A 334 -8.90 4.97 -2.22
CA PRO A 334 -8.90 3.62 -2.78
C PRO A 334 -7.53 3.17 -3.30
N TRP A 335 -6.79 4.08 -3.96
CA TRP A 335 -5.43 3.81 -4.42
C TRP A 335 -4.46 3.58 -3.26
N GLY A 336 -4.49 4.43 -2.23
CA GLY A 336 -3.64 4.27 -1.05
C GLY A 336 -3.93 2.97 -0.29
N MET A 337 -5.21 2.61 -0.18
CA MET A 337 -5.67 1.32 0.37
C MET A 337 -5.08 0.14 -0.41
N ALA A 338 -5.11 0.18 -1.75
CA ALA A 338 -4.58 -0.88 -2.59
C ALA A 338 -3.05 -1.03 -2.43
N GLN A 339 -2.31 0.07 -2.35
CA GLN A 339 -0.86 0.05 -2.09
C GLN A 339 -0.52 -0.52 -0.71
N ALA A 340 -1.28 -0.13 0.34
CA ALA A 340 -1.08 -0.67 1.68
C ALA A 340 -1.31 -2.19 1.73
N TYR A 341 -2.38 -2.68 1.09
CA TYR A 341 -2.67 -4.12 1.02
C TYR A 341 -1.67 -4.89 0.16
N ARG A 342 -1.08 -4.26 -0.88
CA ARG A 342 0.04 -4.87 -1.62
C ARG A 342 1.22 -5.15 -0.69
N LEU A 343 1.63 -4.20 0.14
CA LEU A 343 2.69 -4.43 1.12
C LEU A 343 2.28 -5.42 2.20
N LEU A 344 1.03 -5.35 2.69
CA LEU A 344 0.50 -6.31 3.65
C LEU A 344 0.60 -7.75 3.13
N ALA A 345 0.31 -7.96 1.84
CA ALA A 345 0.37 -9.27 1.23
C ALA A 345 1.79 -9.81 1.02
N GLU A 346 2.80 -8.94 1.03
CA GLU A 346 4.22 -9.34 1.03
C GLU A 346 4.75 -9.58 2.44
N ALA A 347 4.35 -8.74 3.41
CA ALA A 347 4.88 -8.81 4.76
C ALA A 347 4.14 -9.78 5.68
N ARG A 348 2.82 -9.91 5.54
CA ARG A 348 1.95 -10.72 6.41
C ARG A 348 1.07 -11.67 5.60
N PRO A 349 1.66 -12.61 4.84
CA PRO A 349 0.90 -13.59 4.07
C PRO A 349 0.00 -14.47 4.97
N ASP A 350 0.37 -14.68 6.22
CA ASP A 350 -0.44 -15.34 7.25
C ASP A 350 -1.78 -14.63 7.48
N LEU A 351 -1.78 -13.30 7.53
CA LEU A 351 -2.98 -12.51 7.73
C LEU A 351 -3.85 -12.44 6.47
N ILE A 352 -3.23 -12.43 5.29
CA ILE A 352 -3.96 -12.58 4.02
C ILE A 352 -4.68 -13.93 3.99
N GLU A 353 -4.01 -15.00 4.41
CA GLU A 353 -4.61 -16.34 4.48
C GLU A 353 -5.83 -16.37 5.41
N TRP A 354 -5.76 -15.73 6.57
CA TRP A 354 -6.92 -15.62 7.47
C TRP A 354 -8.12 -14.97 6.79
N MET A 355 -7.91 -13.92 5.99
CA MET A 355 -8.96 -13.17 5.33
C MET A 355 -9.61 -13.89 4.14
N LYS A 356 -9.05 -15.00 3.63
CA LYS A 356 -9.67 -15.82 2.58
C LYS A 356 -11.02 -16.42 3.01
N ASP A 357 -11.22 -16.62 4.30
CA ASP A 357 -12.46 -17.18 4.83
C ASP A 357 -13.59 -16.17 4.97
N ASN A 358 -13.37 -14.89 4.67
CA ASN A 358 -14.38 -13.86 4.89
C ASN A 358 -15.67 -14.09 4.08
N ALA A 359 -15.55 -14.64 2.88
CA ALA A 359 -16.71 -15.01 2.07
C ALA A 359 -17.41 -16.29 2.57
N ALA A 360 -16.73 -17.14 3.32
CA ALA A 360 -17.31 -18.36 3.88
C ALA A 360 -17.94 -18.14 5.27
N ARG A 361 -17.32 -17.30 6.12
CA ARG A 361 -17.62 -17.22 7.57
C ARG A 361 -17.69 -15.79 8.13
N GLY A 362 -17.40 -14.79 7.30
CA GLY A 362 -17.27 -13.39 7.70
C GLY A 362 -18.37 -12.49 7.16
N THR A 363 -18.06 -11.21 6.93
CA THR A 363 -19.05 -10.20 6.53
C THR A 363 -19.65 -10.42 5.14
N LEU A 364 -19.05 -11.28 4.32
CA LEU A 364 -19.52 -11.64 2.99
C LEU A 364 -20.07 -13.07 2.91
N SER A 365 -20.30 -13.74 4.05
CA SER A 365 -20.93 -15.07 4.07
C SER A 365 -22.40 -15.04 3.69
N GLU A 366 -22.91 -16.19 3.24
CA GLU A 366 -24.34 -16.42 2.92
C GLU A 366 -24.87 -15.52 1.79
N LEU A 367 -24.00 -15.03 0.92
CA LEU A 367 -24.38 -14.30 -0.28
C LEU A 367 -24.32 -15.22 -1.50
N PRO A 368 -25.16 -15.02 -2.53
CA PRO A 368 -25.02 -15.74 -3.79
C PRO A 368 -23.62 -15.60 -4.42
N ALA A 369 -22.97 -14.45 -4.20
CA ALA A 369 -21.62 -14.17 -4.69
C ALA A 369 -20.50 -14.84 -3.86
N SER A 370 -20.78 -15.38 -2.66
CA SER A 370 -19.74 -15.89 -1.75
C SER A 370 -18.85 -16.96 -2.39
N ALA A 371 -19.42 -17.86 -3.18
CA ALA A 371 -18.67 -18.92 -3.86
C ALA A 371 -17.67 -18.39 -4.90
N ALA A 372 -17.89 -17.20 -5.46
CA ALA A 372 -16.99 -16.58 -6.44
C ALA A 372 -15.73 -15.95 -5.82
N TYR A 373 -15.63 -15.95 -4.48
CA TYR A 373 -14.47 -15.44 -3.74
C TYR A 373 -13.52 -16.55 -3.26
N VAL A 374 -13.69 -17.81 -3.70
CA VAL A 374 -12.76 -18.89 -3.34
C VAL A 374 -11.32 -18.49 -3.70
N GLY A 375 -10.43 -18.57 -2.72
CA GLY A 375 -9.02 -18.16 -2.85
C GLY A 375 -8.76 -16.65 -2.76
N VAL A 376 -9.80 -15.82 -2.59
CA VAL A 376 -9.71 -14.36 -2.53
C VAL A 376 -9.86 -13.89 -1.08
N ALA A 377 -8.79 -13.34 -0.52
CA ALA A 377 -8.81 -12.68 0.78
C ALA A 377 -9.60 -11.38 0.69
N THR A 378 -10.55 -11.15 1.61
CA THR A 378 -11.33 -9.92 1.58
C THR A 378 -11.47 -9.26 2.95
N LYS A 379 -11.52 -7.92 2.93
CA LYS A 379 -11.93 -7.11 4.08
C LYS A 379 -12.95 -6.08 3.64
N THR A 380 -14.02 -5.98 4.42
CA THR A 380 -15.08 -4.99 4.20
C THR A 380 -14.99 -3.84 5.19
N GLY A 381 -15.47 -2.67 4.77
CA GLY A 381 -15.72 -1.51 5.63
C GLY A 381 -17.06 -0.86 5.30
N THR A 382 -17.72 -0.29 6.30
CA THR A 382 -18.93 0.50 6.10
C THR A 382 -18.84 1.72 6.96
N VAL A 383 -19.02 2.88 6.34
CA VAL A 383 -19.14 4.17 7.00
C VAL A 383 -20.63 4.49 7.06
N ARG A 384 -21.11 4.95 8.20
CA ARG A 384 -22.53 5.26 8.43
C ARG A 384 -22.66 6.67 8.96
N ASP A 385 -23.79 7.30 8.66
CA ASP A 385 -24.20 8.54 9.30
C ASP A 385 -24.83 8.29 10.67
N ALA A 386 -25.23 9.37 11.35
CA ALA A 386 -25.90 9.32 12.64
C ALA A 386 -27.25 8.58 12.61
N ALA A 387 -27.95 8.60 11.47
CA ALA A 387 -29.15 7.80 11.23
C ALA A 387 -28.85 6.32 10.88
N SER A 388 -27.59 5.89 10.99
CA SER A 388 -27.13 4.54 10.65
C SER A 388 -27.31 4.16 9.17
N ARG A 389 -27.53 5.13 8.27
CA ARG A 389 -27.58 4.92 6.81
C ARG A 389 -26.16 4.78 6.27
N PRO A 390 -25.91 3.86 5.31
CA PRO A 390 -24.58 3.71 4.73
C PRO A 390 -24.20 4.94 3.91
N GLN A 391 -23.03 5.52 4.19
CA GLN A 391 -22.44 6.59 3.39
C GLN A 391 -21.44 6.03 2.36
N TYR A 392 -20.56 5.13 2.79
CA TYR A 392 -19.59 4.47 1.92
C TYR A 392 -19.48 3.00 2.28
N GLY A 393 -19.54 2.14 1.27
CA GLY A 393 -19.20 0.73 1.39
C GLY A 393 -17.88 0.45 0.70
N TRP A 394 -17.05 -0.34 1.35
CA TRP A 394 -15.73 -0.74 0.87
C TRP A 394 -15.59 -2.26 0.83
N ILE A 395 -14.99 -2.77 -0.24
CA ILE A 395 -14.42 -4.11 -0.30
C ILE A 395 -12.99 -3.99 -0.80
N VAL A 396 -12.04 -4.47 0.01
CA VAL A 396 -10.68 -4.77 -0.43
C VAL A 396 -10.60 -6.27 -0.67
N ALA A 397 -10.07 -6.67 -1.83
CA ALA A 397 -9.88 -8.05 -2.23
C ALA A 397 -8.43 -8.27 -2.67
N VAL A 398 -7.82 -9.34 -2.18
CA VAL A 398 -6.44 -9.74 -2.48
C VAL A 398 -6.47 -11.20 -2.89
N ASP A 399 -6.04 -11.50 -4.11
CA ASP A 399 -5.83 -12.88 -4.57
C ASP A 399 -4.33 -13.13 -4.80
N ALA A 400 -3.96 -14.20 -5.54
CA ALA A 400 -2.57 -14.53 -5.82
C ALA A 400 -1.80 -13.40 -6.55
N ASP A 401 -2.46 -12.69 -7.47
CA ASP A 401 -1.79 -11.84 -8.46
C ASP A 401 -2.18 -10.36 -8.35
N VAL A 402 -3.35 -10.04 -7.77
CA VAL A 402 -3.89 -8.67 -7.74
C VAL A 402 -4.43 -8.24 -6.37
N VAL A 403 -4.44 -6.91 -6.18
CA VAL A 403 -5.18 -6.22 -5.11
C VAL A 403 -6.26 -5.37 -5.76
N ALA A 404 -7.52 -5.60 -5.43
CA ALA A 404 -8.66 -4.81 -5.88
C ALA A 404 -9.30 -4.05 -4.71
N VAL A 405 -9.63 -2.78 -4.93
CA VAL A 405 -10.40 -1.97 -3.98
C VAL A 405 -11.62 -1.42 -4.70
N VAL A 406 -12.79 -1.73 -4.18
CA VAL A 406 -14.10 -1.29 -4.70
C VAL A 406 -14.80 -0.48 -3.62
N MET A 407 -15.11 0.77 -3.95
CA MET A 407 -15.82 1.70 -3.08
C MET A 407 -17.11 2.16 -3.76
N ARG A 408 -18.23 2.08 -3.03
CA ARG A 408 -19.53 2.54 -3.50
C ARG A 408 -20.17 3.51 -2.50
N PRO A 409 -20.56 4.72 -2.94
CA PRO A 409 -21.32 5.64 -2.10
C PRO A 409 -22.73 5.10 -1.86
N GLY A 410 -23.30 5.40 -0.68
CA GLY A 410 -24.69 5.06 -0.32
C GLY A 410 -24.99 3.56 -0.15
N LYS A 411 -23.99 2.68 -0.29
CA LYS A 411 -24.18 1.22 -0.32
C LYS A 411 -23.41 0.50 0.78
N MET A 412 -23.94 -0.63 1.24
CA MET A 412 -23.20 -1.54 2.12
C MET A 412 -22.41 -2.56 1.27
N PRO A 413 -21.23 -3.04 1.73
CA PRO A 413 -20.43 -4.03 1.00
C PRO A 413 -21.22 -5.22 0.47
N ARG A 414 -22.11 -5.79 1.29
CA ARG A 414 -22.95 -6.94 0.91
C ARG A 414 -23.85 -6.65 -0.30
N SER A 415 -24.29 -5.40 -0.51
CA SER A 415 -25.20 -5.05 -1.61
C SER A 415 -24.52 -4.94 -2.98
N PHE A 416 -23.19 -4.86 -3.02
CA PHE A 416 -22.41 -4.83 -4.26
C PHE A 416 -21.32 -5.92 -4.30
N ALA A 417 -21.39 -6.91 -3.42
CA ALA A 417 -20.38 -7.98 -3.34
C ALA A 417 -20.23 -8.77 -4.65
N ALA A 418 -21.26 -8.83 -5.49
CA ALA A 418 -21.19 -9.48 -6.81
C ALA A 418 -20.37 -8.71 -7.85
N GLU A 419 -20.02 -7.43 -7.61
CA GLU A 419 -19.23 -6.62 -8.53
C GLU A 419 -17.75 -7.01 -8.51
N VAL A 420 -17.19 -7.36 -7.34
CA VAL A 420 -15.75 -7.64 -7.20
C VAL A 420 -15.30 -8.84 -8.02
N PRO A 421 -15.98 -10.01 -8.03
CA PRO A 421 -15.58 -11.11 -8.89
C PRO A 421 -15.63 -10.76 -10.38
N LYS A 422 -16.55 -9.88 -10.82
CA LYS A 422 -16.60 -9.39 -12.20
C LYS A 422 -15.42 -8.49 -12.52
N VAL A 423 -15.03 -7.60 -11.60
CA VAL A 423 -13.84 -6.76 -11.73
C VAL A 423 -12.57 -7.62 -11.82
N LEU A 424 -12.42 -8.61 -10.93
CA LEU A 424 -11.30 -9.54 -10.95
C LEU A 424 -11.26 -10.35 -12.25
N ALA A 425 -12.41 -10.90 -12.69
CA ALA A 425 -12.50 -11.64 -13.95
C ALA A 425 -12.11 -10.79 -15.17
N ARG A 426 -12.56 -9.52 -15.22
CA ARG A 426 -12.18 -8.57 -16.28
C ARG A 426 -10.67 -8.34 -16.32
N VAL A 427 -10.02 -8.13 -15.17
CA VAL A 427 -8.58 -7.91 -15.12
C VAL A 427 -7.80 -9.18 -15.45
N ARG A 428 -8.27 -10.36 -15.02
CA ARG A 428 -7.66 -11.67 -15.32
C ARG A 428 -7.64 -12.04 -16.80
N GLN A 429 -8.41 -11.35 -17.65
CA GLN A 429 -8.29 -11.49 -19.11
C GLN A 429 -6.95 -10.93 -19.64
N ARG A 430 -6.25 -10.10 -18.86
CA ARG A 430 -4.90 -9.65 -19.22
C ARG A 430 -3.92 -10.81 -19.10
N PRO A 431 -3.15 -11.09 -20.15
CA PRO A 431 -2.21 -12.20 -20.14
C PRO A 431 -0.95 -11.88 -19.32
N GLY A 432 -0.36 -12.90 -18.70
CA GLY A 432 0.93 -12.79 -17.99
C GLY A 432 0.90 -11.97 -16.70
N LEU A 433 -0.25 -11.95 -16.00
CA LEU A 433 -0.38 -11.31 -14.69
C LEU A 433 0.34 -12.05 -13.57
N ASP A 434 0.56 -13.35 -13.73
CA ASP A 434 1.26 -14.20 -12.80
C ASP A 434 2.71 -13.76 -12.58
N ALA A 435 3.27 -14.16 -11.44
CA ALA A 435 4.62 -13.77 -11.05
C ALA A 435 5.69 -14.48 -11.92
N ALA A 436 6.64 -13.70 -12.44
CA ALA A 436 7.93 -14.19 -12.89
C ALA A 436 9.02 -13.83 -11.87
N LYS A 437 9.95 -14.75 -11.62
CA LYS A 437 11.11 -14.54 -10.73
C LYS A 437 12.39 -14.66 -11.52
N VAL A 438 13.31 -13.72 -11.31
CA VAL A 438 14.58 -13.64 -12.05
C VAL A 438 15.72 -13.31 -11.10
N GLN A 439 16.83 -14.01 -11.23
CA GLN A 439 18.09 -13.62 -10.61
C GLN A 439 18.68 -12.46 -11.41
N VAL A 440 18.81 -11.27 -10.82
CA VAL A 440 19.21 -10.05 -11.55
C VAL A 440 20.50 -9.46 -11.03
N LEU A 441 21.23 -8.70 -11.85
CA LEU A 441 22.44 -7.97 -11.43
C LEU A 441 23.59 -8.89 -11.00
N GLY A 442 23.62 -10.15 -11.48
CA GLY A 442 24.63 -11.14 -11.10
C GLY A 442 26.05 -10.87 -11.62
N LEU A 443 26.20 -9.87 -12.50
CA LEU A 443 27.51 -9.44 -13.02
C LEU A 443 28.11 -8.26 -12.22
N ALA A 444 27.35 -7.63 -11.33
CA ALA A 444 27.82 -6.54 -10.48
C ALA A 444 28.19 -7.07 -9.08
N SER A 445 29.14 -6.41 -8.41
CA SER A 445 29.37 -6.70 -6.99
C SER A 445 28.16 -6.28 -6.18
N THR A 446 27.72 -7.13 -5.24
CA THR A 446 26.58 -6.83 -4.37
C THR A 446 26.73 -5.53 -3.56
N SER A 447 27.96 -5.09 -3.29
CA SER A 447 28.27 -3.84 -2.58
C SER A 447 28.08 -2.59 -3.43
N GLU A 448 28.02 -2.74 -4.75
CA GLU A 448 27.95 -1.64 -5.72
C GLU A 448 26.53 -1.44 -6.29
N VAL A 449 25.59 -2.31 -5.89
CA VAL A 449 24.20 -2.21 -6.32
C VAL A 449 23.43 -1.31 -5.37
N GLU A 450 22.94 -0.20 -5.91
CA GLU A 450 22.09 0.74 -5.18
C GLU A 450 20.67 0.75 -5.74
N ALA A 451 19.68 0.89 -4.86
CA ALA A 451 18.29 1.06 -5.22
C ALA A 451 17.70 2.29 -4.51
N GLY A 452 16.92 3.06 -5.25
CA GLY A 452 16.11 4.16 -4.73
C GLY A 452 14.64 4.00 -5.12
N CYS A 453 13.73 4.52 -4.32
CA CYS A 453 12.29 4.49 -4.59
C CYS A 453 11.81 5.93 -4.75
N ARG A 454 11.21 6.26 -5.90
CA ARG A 454 10.62 7.59 -6.15
C ARG A 454 9.30 7.78 -5.40
N GLY A 455 8.54 6.69 -5.23
CA GLY A 455 7.41 6.61 -4.33
C GLY A 455 7.88 6.37 -2.89
N VAL A 456 7.30 5.39 -2.21
CA VAL A 456 7.64 5.08 -0.82
C VAL A 456 8.22 3.68 -0.70
N GLY A 457 9.49 3.59 -0.34
CA GLY A 457 10.21 2.32 -0.23
C GLY A 457 10.09 1.71 1.16
N PHE A 458 9.93 0.39 1.23
CA PHE A 458 9.94 -0.38 2.48
C PHE A 458 10.79 -1.64 2.33
N ALA A 459 11.60 -1.93 3.34
CA ALA A 459 12.19 -3.24 3.58
C ALA A 459 11.34 -4.01 4.60
N VAL A 460 11.08 -5.28 4.36
CA VAL A 460 10.32 -6.12 5.29
C VAL A 460 11.29 -6.92 6.15
N ASP A 461 11.14 -6.81 7.46
CA ASP A 461 11.91 -7.54 8.46
C ASP A 461 10.95 -8.40 9.28
N GLN A 462 10.95 -9.72 9.06
CA GLN A 462 10.08 -10.67 9.77
C GLN A 462 8.59 -10.24 9.81
N GLY A 463 8.09 -9.75 8.67
CA GLY A 463 6.72 -9.26 8.51
C GLY A 463 6.44 -7.86 9.05
N THR A 464 7.47 -7.15 9.53
CA THR A 464 7.42 -5.75 9.94
C THR A 464 7.99 -4.85 8.84
N PRO A 465 7.22 -3.87 8.32
CA PRO A 465 7.75 -2.91 7.36
C PRO A 465 8.68 -1.89 8.03
N ARG A 466 9.82 -1.62 7.39
CA ARG A 466 10.79 -0.59 7.76
C ARG A 466 10.94 0.39 6.59
N PRO A 467 10.74 1.70 6.78
CA PRO A 467 10.96 2.67 5.73
C PRO A 467 12.37 2.55 5.16
N ALA A 468 12.47 2.51 3.83
CA ALA A 468 13.76 2.61 3.15
C ALA A 468 14.28 4.05 3.27
N PRO A 469 15.61 4.26 3.32
CA PRO A 469 16.19 5.60 3.27
C PRO A 469 15.72 6.38 2.04
N GLN A 470 15.58 7.69 2.18
CA GLN A 470 15.32 8.55 1.03
C GLN A 470 16.53 8.54 0.09
N GLY A 471 16.29 8.58 -1.22
CA GLY A 471 17.35 8.52 -2.23
C GLY A 471 17.79 7.08 -2.53
N PHE A 472 19.08 6.91 -2.86
CA PHE A 472 19.66 5.61 -3.18
C PHE A 472 20.33 5.02 -1.95
N SER A 473 20.15 3.72 -1.77
CA SER A 473 20.78 2.94 -0.71
C SER A 473 21.20 1.58 -1.24
N GLN A 474 22.16 0.93 -0.57
CA GLN A 474 22.64 -0.38 -1.01
C GLN A 474 21.51 -1.40 -0.99
N LEU A 475 21.25 -2.04 -2.15
CA LEU A 475 20.16 -3.01 -2.28
C LEU A 475 20.34 -4.19 -1.32
N LYS A 476 21.59 -4.62 -1.09
CA LYS A 476 21.94 -5.68 -0.13
C LYS A 476 21.39 -5.40 1.28
N GLN A 477 21.43 -4.14 1.72
CA GLN A 477 20.92 -3.75 3.04
C GLN A 477 19.39 -3.80 3.08
N LEU A 478 18.73 -3.34 2.01
CA LEU A 478 17.27 -3.35 1.89
C LEU A 478 16.67 -4.76 1.91
N VAL A 479 17.37 -5.75 1.34
CA VAL A 479 16.86 -7.12 1.23
C VAL A 479 17.43 -8.09 2.27
N ALA A 480 18.21 -7.61 3.23
CA ALA A 480 18.97 -8.44 4.16
C ALA A 480 18.09 -9.36 5.02
N LYS A 481 16.86 -8.92 5.34
CA LYS A 481 15.95 -9.61 6.26
C LYS A 481 14.61 -10.02 5.64
N GLY A 482 14.41 -9.73 4.36
CA GLY A 482 13.16 -9.99 3.67
C GLY A 482 13.02 -9.15 2.39
N PRO A 483 11.81 -9.09 1.81
CA PRO A 483 11.58 -8.38 0.56
C PRO A 483 11.68 -6.85 0.70
N ALA A 484 12.19 -6.19 -0.34
CA ALA A 484 12.13 -4.76 -0.53
C ALA A 484 11.05 -4.40 -1.57
N VAL A 485 10.10 -3.56 -1.17
CA VAL A 485 8.94 -3.13 -1.98
C VAL A 485 8.90 -1.61 -2.11
N CYS A 486 8.72 -1.11 -3.33
CA CYS A 486 8.49 0.30 -3.61
C CYS A 486 7.00 0.49 -3.94
N LEU A 487 6.32 1.33 -3.14
CA LEU A 487 4.90 1.64 -3.29
C LEU A 487 4.71 2.85 -4.18
N GLY A 488 3.75 2.75 -5.10
CA GLY A 488 3.38 3.83 -6.02
C GLY A 488 4.38 4.12 -7.16
N SER A 489 5.55 3.49 -7.18
CA SER A 489 6.48 3.57 -8.31
C SER A 489 7.35 2.31 -8.44
N PRO A 490 8.06 2.12 -9.57
CA PRO A 490 9.17 1.18 -9.66
C PRO A 490 10.33 1.56 -8.73
N TRP A 491 11.15 0.57 -8.38
CA TRP A 491 12.50 0.81 -7.88
C TRP A 491 13.37 1.37 -9.00
N ARG A 492 14.33 2.22 -8.65
CA ARG A 492 15.37 2.70 -9.55
C ARG A 492 16.71 2.14 -9.11
N VAL A 493 17.39 1.42 -9.99
CA VAL A 493 18.60 0.67 -9.66
C VAL A 493 19.81 1.22 -10.40
N ARG A 494 20.90 1.47 -9.66
CA ARG A 494 22.21 1.88 -10.18
C ARG A 494 23.21 0.77 -9.93
N VAL A 495 24.03 0.50 -10.94
CA VAL A 495 25.22 -0.36 -10.86
C VAL A 495 26.32 0.23 -11.75
N PRO A 496 27.60 -0.06 -11.49
CA PRO A 496 28.70 0.35 -12.36
C PRO A 496 28.47 -0.08 -13.81
N GLY A 497 28.73 0.82 -14.76
CA GLY A 497 28.54 0.57 -16.20
C GLY A 497 27.12 0.75 -16.73
N LEU A 498 26.15 1.10 -15.86
CA LEU A 498 24.82 1.55 -16.27
C LEU A 498 24.68 3.08 -16.17
N PRO A 499 23.66 3.69 -16.80
CA PRO A 499 23.42 5.12 -16.69
C PRO A 499 23.27 5.59 -15.24
N SER A 500 23.82 6.76 -14.92
CA SER A 500 23.88 7.29 -13.56
C SER A 500 22.49 7.64 -13.00
N GLU A 501 21.49 7.87 -13.85
CA GLU A 501 20.11 8.01 -13.46
C GLU A 501 19.51 6.72 -12.91
N GLY A 502 20.03 5.54 -13.29
CA GLY A 502 19.53 4.22 -12.91
C GLY A 502 18.38 3.72 -13.79
N ARG A 503 18.11 2.42 -13.74
CA ARG A 503 17.04 1.73 -14.49
C ARG A 503 15.85 1.38 -13.62
N ASP A 504 14.66 1.34 -14.20
CA ASP A 504 13.43 1.05 -13.46
C ASP A 504 13.20 -0.47 -13.31
N TYR A 505 12.72 -0.86 -12.13
CA TYR A 505 12.39 -2.22 -11.71
C TYR A 505 11.06 -2.20 -10.94
N ALA A 506 9.94 -2.38 -11.65
CA ALA A 506 8.58 -2.47 -11.14
C ALA A 506 8.33 -3.87 -10.57
N GLY A 507 8.56 -4.01 -9.26
CA GLY A 507 8.52 -5.30 -8.60
C GLY A 507 8.99 -5.24 -7.16
N SER A 508 9.38 -6.40 -6.66
CA SER A 508 10.00 -6.57 -5.33
C SER A 508 11.32 -7.29 -5.45
N PHE A 509 12.31 -6.88 -4.66
CA PHE A 509 13.60 -7.57 -4.55
C PHE A 509 13.65 -8.43 -3.30
N THR A 510 14.34 -9.56 -3.38
CA THR A 510 14.63 -10.46 -2.25
C THR A 510 16.08 -10.90 -2.30
N GLY A 511 16.70 -11.06 -1.14
CA GLY A 511 18.04 -11.66 -1.02
C GLY A 511 17.97 -13.17 -1.15
N SER A 512 18.85 -13.76 -1.95
CA SER A 512 19.00 -15.20 -2.10
C SER A 512 20.44 -15.53 -2.47
N THR A 513 21.25 -15.90 -1.48
CA THR A 513 22.65 -16.27 -1.70
C THR A 513 22.72 -17.51 -2.60
N PRO A 514 23.41 -17.44 -3.75
CA PRO A 514 23.57 -18.57 -4.65
C PRO A 514 24.46 -19.65 -4.02
N PRO A 515 24.25 -20.94 -4.34
CA PRO A 515 25.20 -21.98 -3.96
C PRO A 515 26.58 -21.73 -4.63
N PRO A 516 27.69 -22.20 -4.02
CA PRO A 516 29.01 -22.07 -4.62
C PRO A 516 29.06 -22.77 -5.98
N TYR A 517 29.45 -22.06 -7.05
CA TYR A 517 29.68 -22.67 -8.36
C TYR A 517 31.10 -23.22 -8.46
N ARG A 518 31.21 -24.52 -8.74
CA ARG A 518 32.48 -25.15 -9.10
C ARG A 518 32.47 -25.45 -10.61
N PRO A 519 33.35 -24.84 -11.41
CA PRO A 519 33.45 -25.16 -12.83
C PRO A 519 33.88 -26.62 -13.01
N PRO A 520 33.44 -27.30 -14.10
CA PRO A 520 33.90 -28.64 -14.43
C PRO A 520 35.44 -28.69 -14.55
N PRO A 521 36.09 -29.80 -14.14
CA PRO A 521 37.53 -29.97 -14.27
C PRO A 521 37.99 -29.74 -15.72
N GLY A 522 39.06 -28.97 -15.92
CA GLY A 522 39.67 -28.74 -17.23
C GLY A 522 38.97 -27.71 -18.12
N VAL A 523 37.90 -27.05 -17.67
CA VAL A 523 37.24 -25.97 -18.43
C VAL A 523 37.76 -24.60 -17.96
N PRO A 524 38.54 -23.86 -18.78
CA PRO A 524 38.93 -22.50 -18.45
C PRO A 524 37.68 -21.64 -18.24
N THR A 525 37.48 -21.14 -17.02
CA THR A 525 36.31 -20.33 -16.67
C THR A 525 36.79 -19.02 -16.09
N THR A 526 36.55 -17.91 -16.79
CA THR A 526 36.87 -16.57 -16.31
C THR A 526 36.03 -16.22 -15.07
N GLU A 527 36.47 -15.24 -14.28
CA GLU A 527 35.70 -14.77 -13.11
C GLU A 527 34.30 -14.29 -13.50
N ARG A 528 34.17 -13.59 -14.63
CA ARG A 528 32.87 -13.14 -15.17
C ARG A 528 31.96 -14.31 -15.52
N GLU A 529 32.47 -15.36 -16.14
CA GLU A 529 31.69 -16.57 -16.45
C GLU A 529 31.34 -17.36 -15.19
N ARG A 530 32.25 -17.39 -14.21
CA ARG A 530 32.00 -18.00 -12.90
C ARG A 530 30.87 -17.26 -12.19
N SER A 531 30.88 -15.93 -12.17
CA SER A 531 29.82 -15.10 -11.59
C SER A 531 28.49 -15.28 -12.34
N ALA A 532 28.51 -15.27 -13.68
CA ALA A 532 27.31 -15.51 -14.48
C ALA A 532 26.67 -16.88 -14.21
N ARG A 533 27.49 -17.92 -14.04
CA ARG A 533 27.04 -19.31 -13.78
C ARG A 533 26.67 -19.56 -12.31
N ARG A 534 27.30 -18.85 -11.37
CA ARG A 534 26.89 -18.83 -9.95
C ARG A 534 25.49 -18.25 -9.79
N GLY A 535 25.16 -17.25 -10.60
CA GLY A 535 23.92 -16.50 -10.50
C GLY A 535 24.01 -15.36 -9.48
N SER A 536 22.87 -14.75 -9.20
CA SER A 536 22.80 -13.53 -8.39
C SER A 536 22.39 -13.79 -6.94
N ASP A 537 22.83 -12.88 -6.07
CA ASP A 537 22.36 -12.71 -4.70
C ASP A 537 20.99 -12.02 -4.63
N PHE A 538 20.51 -11.45 -5.73
CA PHE A 538 19.23 -10.74 -5.81
C PHE A 538 18.25 -11.48 -6.71
N ILE A 539 17.07 -11.79 -6.16
CA ILE A 539 15.91 -12.24 -6.92
C ILE A 539 14.93 -11.08 -7.04
N PHE A 540 14.60 -10.71 -8.27
CA PHE A 540 13.57 -9.77 -8.60
C PHE A 540 12.30 -10.51 -9.01
N ARG A 541 11.16 -10.09 -8.46
CA ARG A 541 9.84 -10.61 -8.83
C ARG A 541 9.01 -9.51 -9.46
N THR A 542 8.45 -9.78 -10.63
CA THR A 542 7.55 -8.91 -11.40
C THR A 542 6.48 -9.75 -12.10
N THR A 543 5.66 -9.16 -12.97
CA THR A 543 4.70 -9.94 -13.78
C THR A 543 5.41 -10.64 -14.94
N ARG A 544 4.90 -11.80 -15.37
CA ARG A 544 5.45 -12.54 -16.52
C ARG A 544 5.43 -11.70 -17.80
N LEU A 545 4.43 -10.82 -17.95
CA LEU A 545 4.36 -9.85 -19.03
C LEU A 545 5.53 -8.84 -19.00
N GLN A 546 5.81 -8.22 -17.85
CA GLN A 546 6.92 -7.27 -17.71
C GLN A 546 8.28 -7.95 -17.88
N TYR A 547 8.44 -9.17 -17.35
CA TYR A 547 9.64 -9.96 -17.57
C TYR A 547 9.86 -10.20 -19.07
N THR A 548 8.85 -10.70 -19.77
CA THR A 548 8.92 -11.02 -21.20
C THR A 548 9.28 -9.79 -22.01
N ALA A 549 8.60 -8.66 -21.76
CA ALA A 549 8.90 -7.40 -22.44
C ALA A 549 10.35 -6.94 -22.20
N GLY A 550 10.82 -7.03 -20.95
CA GLY A 550 12.18 -6.64 -20.58
C GLY A 550 13.26 -7.49 -21.26
N VAL A 551 13.02 -8.79 -21.46
CA VAL A 551 13.94 -9.67 -22.20
C VAL A 551 13.88 -9.42 -23.69
N VAL A 552 12.69 -9.35 -24.29
CA VAL A 552 12.56 -9.09 -25.74
C VAL A 552 13.18 -7.74 -26.10
N ALA A 553 13.06 -6.73 -25.23
CA ALA A 553 13.74 -5.45 -25.40
C ALA A 553 15.28 -5.54 -25.26
N ALA A 554 15.79 -6.45 -24.42
CA ALA A 554 17.22 -6.70 -24.24
C ALA A 554 17.83 -7.37 -25.47
N GLU A 555 17.16 -8.41 -25.95
CA GLU A 555 17.63 -9.27 -27.03
C GLU A 555 17.42 -8.60 -28.40
N ASP A 556 16.28 -7.95 -28.62
CA ASP A 556 15.96 -7.33 -29.91
C ASP A 556 14.93 -6.19 -29.80
N ALA A 557 15.40 -5.00 -29.40
CA ALA A 557 14.57 -3.81 -29.27
C ALA A 557 13.86 -3.39 -30.58
N ALA A 558 14.46 -3.69 -31.73
CA ALA A 558 13.98 -3.29 -33.06
C ALA A 558 12.90 -4.22 -33.63
N SER A 559 12.78 -5.45 -33.11
CA SER A 559 11.74 -6.40 -33.53
C SER A 559 10.33 -5.82 -33.44
N LYS A 560 9.47 -6.20 -34.40
CA LYS A 560 8.04 -5.87 -34.47
C LYS A 560 7.27 -7.02 -35.08
N GLY A 561 5.94 -7.07 -34.86
CA GLY A 561 5.06 -8.04 -35.52
C GLY A 561 5.31 -9.51 -35.13
N GLU A 562 5.06 -10.43 -36.06
CA GLU A 562 5.11 -11.88 -35.82
C GLU A 562 6.47 -12.42 -35.33
N PRO A 563 7.64 -11.94 -35.79
CA PRO A 563 8.94 -12.31 -35.22
C PRO A 563 9.07 -11.95 -33.73
N ARG A 564 8.57 -10.78 -33.34
CA ARG A 564 8.55 -10.34 -31.94
C ARG A 564 7.64 -11.22 -31.09
N ILE A 565 6.47 -11.58 -31.62
CA ILE A 565 5.52 -12.50 -30.97
C ILE A 565 6.19 -13.87 -30.77
N ALA A 566 6.87 -14.41 -31.80
CA ALA A 566 7.57 -15.68 -31.70
C ALA A 566 8.66 -15.65 -30.61
N LEU A 567 9.48 -14.60 -30.57
CA LEU A 567 10.51 -14.44 -29.55
C LEU A 567 9.89 -14.29 -28.14
N ALA A 568 8.84 -13.47 -27.98
CA ALA A 568 8.15 -13.30 -26.70
C ALA A 568 7.56 -14.62 -26.18
N ARG A 569 7.00 -15.47 -27.07
CA ARG A 569 6.51 -16.80 -26.69
C ARG A 569 7.62 -17.73 -26.22
N VAL A 570 8.77 -17.73 -26.89
CA VAL A 570 9.96 -18.49 -26.46
C VAL A 570 10.45 -18.01 -25.10
N VAL A 571 10.48 -16.70 -24.89
CA VAL A 571 10.89 -16.10 -23.62
C VAL A 571 9.98 -16.50 -22.46
N ALA A 572 8.66 -16.32 -22.63
CA ALA A 572 7.69 -16.70 -21.61
C ALA A 572 7.71 -18.21 -21.32
N HIS A 573 7.91 -19.04 -22.36
CA HIS A 573 8.05 -20.47 -22.22
C HIS A 573 9.28 -20.86 -21.39
N ASN A 574 10.42 -20.25 -21.68
CA ASN A 574 11.68 -20.55 -21.00
C ASN A 574 11.65 -20.16 -19.51
N GLU A 575 10.96 -19.08 -19.16
CA GLU A 575 10.76 -18.69 -17.75
C GLU A 575 10.10 -19.81 -16.94
N GLN A 576 9.09 -20.46 -17.50
CA GLN A 576 8.39 -21.57 -16.86
C GLN A 576 9.20 -22.87 -16.81
N HIS A 577 10.24 -23.00 -17.65
CA HIS A 577 11.07 -24.21 -17.75
C HIS A 577 12.48 -24.00 -17.15
N ALA A 578 12.65 -22.95 -16.33
CA ALA A 578 13.90 -22.59 -15.67
C ALA A 578 14.52 -23.72 -14.82
N GLU A 579 13.66 -24.54 -14.21
CA GLU A 579 14.08 -25.61 -13.29
C GLU A 579 15.04 -26.60 -13.95
N THR A 580 14.84 -26.88 -15.24
CA THR A 580 15.70 -27.76 -16.04
C THR A 580 17.15 -27.24 -16.16
N ARG A 581 17.36 -25.94 -15.94
CA ARG A 581 18.66 -25.27 -16.10
C ARG A 581 19.34 -24.93 -14.77
N HIS A 582 18.56 -24.68 -13.72
CA HIS A 582 19.05 -24.16 -12.45
C HIS A 582 18.71 -25.00 -11.21
N GLY A 583 18.21 -26.22 -11.38
CA GLY A 583 17.98 -27.15 -10.26
C GLY A 583 17.09 -26.55 -9.15
N GLY A 584 16.03 -25.82 -9.56
CA GLY A 584 15.06 -25.20 -8.65
C GLY A 584 15.28 -23.72 -8.32
N ARG A 585 16.32 -23.05 -8.85
CA ARG A 585 16.43 -21.57 -8.76
C ARG A 585 15.78 -20.88 -9.96
N PRO A 586 15.34 -19.61 -9.82
CA PRO A 586 14.78 -18.85 -10.93
C PRO A 586 15.79 -18.64 -12.06
N ILE A 587 15.32 -18.32 -13.26
CA ILE A 587 16.16 -17.92 -14.41
C ILE A 587 17.11 -16.74 -14.08
N CYS A 588 18.21 -16.65 -14.82
CA CYS A 588 19.25 -15.65 -14.61
C CYS A 588 19.26 -14.53 -15.67
N ASP A 589 19.42 -13.28 -15.26
CA ASP A 589 19.69 -12.12 -16.13
C ASP A 589 21.15 -12.13 -16.58
N THR A 590 21.49 -13.09 -17.44
CA THR A 590 22.78 -13.15 -18.11
C THR A 590 22.60 -13.86 -19.45
N THR A 591 23.61 -13.78 -20.31
CA THR A 591 23.66 -14.57 -21.55
C THR A 591 23.69 -16.08 -21.31
N HIS A 592 23.90 -16.54 -20.07
CA HIS A 592 23.68 -17.94 -19.74
C HIS A 592 22.19 -18.30 -19.87
N CYS A 593 21.25 -17.43 -19.48
CA CYS A 593 19.82 -17.67 -19.63
C CYS A 593 19.20 -16.78 -20.70
N GLN A 594 18.85 -15.55 -20.30
CA GLN A 594 18.21 -14.52 -21.12
C GLN A 594 18.62 -13.17 -20.52
N ALA A 595 19.04 -12.21 -21.34
CA ALA A 595 19.33 -10.87 -20.84
C ALA A 595 18.03 -10.15 -20.50
N PHE A 596 17.98 -9.43 -19.39
CA PHE A 596 16.79 -8.75 -18.89
C PHE A 596 17.10 -7.27 -18.59
N LEU A 597 16.38 -6.35 -19.23
CA LEU A 597 16.61 -4.90 -19.06
C LEU A 597 15.91 -4.26 -17.85
N GLY A 598 15.22 -5.03 -17.01
CA GLY A 598 14.32 -4.49 -16.01
C GLY A 598 12.96 -4.14 -16.59
N THR A 599 12.30 -3.13 -16.02
CA THR A 599 10.98 -2.68 -16.47
C THR A 599 11.09 -1.83 -17.72
N VAL A 600 10.31 -2.21 -18.74
CA VAL A 600 10.22 -1.50 -20.01
C VAL A 600 8.76 -1.24 -20.36
N ARG A 601 8.54 -0.43 -21.40
CA ARG A 601 7.20 -0.26 -21.95
C ARG A 601 6.79 -1.56 -22.67
N VAL A 602 5.71 -2.16 -22.18
CA VAL A 602 5.05 -3.30 -22.84
C VAL A 602 4.47 -2.85 -24.19
N ARG A 603 4.64 -3.67 -25.22
CA ARG A 603 4.07 -3.51 -26.56
C ARG A 603 2.93 -4.54 -26.76
N PRO A 604 1.98 -4.26 -27.67
CA PRO A 604 0.86 -5.17 -27.94
C PRO A 604 1.29 -6.59 -28.36
N GLU A 605 2.46 -6.75 -28.97
CA GLU A 605 2.99 -8.06 -29.35
C GLU A 605 3.30 -8.97 -28.16
N GLU A 606 3.77 -8.43 -27.03
CA GLU A 606 3.99 -9.26 -25.83
C GLU A 606 2.66 -9.71 -25.22
N GLU A 607 1.68 -8.81 -25.14
CA GLU A 607 0.34 -9.18 -24.67
C GLU A 607 -0.26 -10.26 -25.58
N LYS A 608 -0.21 -10.07 -26.91
CA LYS A 608 -0.66 -11.08 -27.87
C LYS A 608 0.08 -12.41 -27.70
N ALA A 609 1.40 -12.38 -27.51
CA ALA A 609 2.22 -13.58 -27.30
C ALA A 609 1.79 -14.38 -26.06
N LEU A 610 1.55 -13.71 -24.93
CA LEU A 610 1.15 -14.38 -23.69
C LEU A 610 -0.35 -14.74 -23.64
N ALA A 611 -1.17 -14.18 -24.53
CA ALA A 611 -2.58 -14.56 -24.70
C ALA A 611 -2.74 -15.83 -25.56
N LEU A 612 -1.74 -16.19 -26.36
CA LEU A 612 -1.74 -17.41 -27.17
C LEU A 612 -1.52 -18.66 -26.29
N PRO A 613 -1.97 -19.85 -26.76
CA PRO A 613 -1.73 -21.09 -26.04
C PRO A 613 -0.24 -21.34 -25.74
N PRO A 614 0.08 -21.96 -24.58
CA PRO A 614 1.43 -22.36 -24.24
C PRO A 614 2.08 -23.18 -25.35
N LEU A 615 3.41 -23.06 -25.47
CA LEU A 615 4.15 -23.83 -26.46
C LEU A 615 4.13 -25.32 -26.10
N LYS A 616 4.07 -26.18 -27.12
CA LYS A 616 3.91 -27.64 -26.96
C LYS A 616 5.18 -28.37 -26.49
N TRP A 617 6.34 -27.72 -26.58
CA TRP A 617 7.62 -28.33 -26.18
C TRP A 617 7.72 -28.33 -24.66
N ASN A 618 8.37 -29.33 -24.07
CA ASN A 618 8.53 -29.47 -22.61
C ASN A 618 9.95 -29.18 -22.12
N GLN A 619 10.78 -28.61 -22.99
CA GLN A 619 12.19 -28.33 -22.73
C GLN A 619 12.50 -26.86 -22.94
N TRP A 620 13.66 -26.44 -22.45
CA TRP A 620 14.22 -25.12 -22.75
C TRP A 620 14.39 -24.93 -24.26
N LEU A 621 13.96 -23.77 -24.78
CA LEU A 621 14.03 -23.42 -26.19
C LEU A 621 15.15 -22.41 -26.44
N LEU A 622 16.12 -22.81 -27.26
CA LEU A 622 17.27 -21.97 -27.62
C LEU A 622 16.90 -20.95 -28.69
N PHE A 623 17.45 -19.75 -28.60
CA PHE A 623 17.29 -18.70 -29.61
C PHE A 623 18.57 -17.87 -29.69
N SER A 624 18.83 -17.29 -30.85
CA SER A 624 20.00 -16.44 -31.09
C SER A 624 19.67 -15.31 -32.04
N GLN A 625 20.48 -14.25 -32.02
CA GLN A 625 20.31 -13.13 -32.97
C GLN A 625 20.35 -13.62 -34.42
N GLY A 626 21.33 -14.47 -34.75
CA GLY A 626 21.48 -15.08 -36.06
C GLY A 626 21.92 -14.09 -37.13
N GLY A 627 21.39 -14.26 -38.35
CA GLY A 627 21.62 -13.36 -39.49
C GLY A 627 22.68 -13.80 -40.50
N GLN A 628 22.91 -12.97 -41.53
CA GLN A 628 23.78 -13.28 -42.68
C GLN A 628 24.97 -12.33 -42.83
N GLU A 629 25.14 -11.36 -41.92
CA GLU A 629 26.27 -10.42 -41.95
C GLU A 629 27.60 -11.19 -41.86
N PRO A 630 28.50 -11.06 -42.85
CA PRO A 630 29.78 -11.75 -42.83
C PRO A 630 30.71 -11.12 -41.78
N TRP A 631 31.52 -11.96 -41.15
CA TRP A 631 32.54 -11.51 -40.19
C TRP A 631 33.86 -12.25 -40.40
N ARG A 632 34.96 -11.61 -40.02
CA ARG A 632 36.33 -12.13 -40.09
C ARG A 632 37.08 -11.75 -38.81
N GLU A 633 37.65 -12.74 -38.13
CA GLU A 633 38.34 -12.57 -36.85
C GLU A 633 39.70 -13.30 -36.89
N VAL A 634 40.71 -12.70 -36.29
CA VAL A 634 42.07 -13.27 -36.24
C VAL A 634 42.40 -13.65 -34.80
N ARG A 635 42.91 -14.86 -34.58
CA ARG A 635 43.38 -15.32 -33.27
C ARG A 635 44.79 -15.89 -33.36
N PRO A 636 45.66 -15.68 -32.35
CA PRO A 636 46.96 -16.31 -32.32
C PRO A 636 46.84 -17.83 -32.37
N ARG A 637 47.69 -18.49 -33.16
CA ARG A 637 47.72 -19.95 -33.29
C ARG A 637 47.97 -20.64 -31.94
N SER A 638 48.84 -20.07 -31.12
CA SER A 638 49.10 -20.54 -29.76
C SER A 638 47.84 -20.57 -28.88
N GLN A 639 46.93 -19.61 -29.06
CA GLN A 639 45.64 -19.59 -28.34
C GLN A 639 44.72 -20.71 -28.83
N VAL A 640 44.65 -20.97 -30.13
CA VAL A 640 43.83 -22.05 -30.68
C VAL A 640 44.37 -23.42 -30.27
N GLU A 641 45.68 -23.61 -30.36
CA GLU A 641 46.36 -24.84 -29.95
C GLU A 641 46.28 -25.09 -28.44
N SER A 642 46.15 -24.06 -27.61
CA SER A 642 45.87 -24.23 -26.18
C SER A 642 44.51 -24.88 -25.90
N LEU A 643 43.55 -24.78 -26.83
CA LEU A 643 42.21 -25.35 -26.72
C LEU A 643 42.10 -26.72 -27.39
N LEU A 644 42.77 -26.90 -28.54
CA LEU A 644 42.64 -28.08 -29.39
C LEU A 644 43.82 -29.08 -29.26
N GLY A 645 44.87 -28.69 -28.53
CA GLY A 645 46.14 -29.39 -28.47
C GLY A 645 47.17 -28.81 -29.46
N GLN A 646 48.45 -29.03 -29.17
CA GLN A 646 49.54 -28.58 -30.05
C GLN A 646 49.50 -29.31 -31.40
N GLY A 647 49.99 -28.65 -32.46
CA GLY A 647 50.15 -29.28 -33.77
C GLY A 647 48.87 -29.40 -34.60
N VAL A 648 47.89 -28.50 -34.41
CA VAL A 648 46.68 -28.46 -35.26
C VAL A 648 47.07 -28.11 -36.69
N ALA A 649 46.67 -28.94 -37.64
CA ALA A 649 47.00 -28.80 -39.06
C ALA A 649 45.80 -28.35 -39.91
N SER A 650 44.58 -28.71 -39.55
CA SER A 650 43.36 -28.31 -40.28
C SER A 650 42.14 -28.22 -39.37
N LEU A 651 41.18 -27.39 -39.78
CA LEU A 651 39.91 -27.15 -39.10
C LEU A 651 38.78 -27.16 -40.13
N ARG A 652 37.71 -27.91 -39.86
CA ARG A 652 36.50 -27.95 -40.67
C ARG A 652 35.28 -27.79 -39.79
N PHE A 653 34.35 -26.95 -40.22
CA PHE A 653 33.12 -26.66 -39.49
C PHE A 653 31.93 -27.23 -40.24
N ASP A 654 31.14 -28.06 -39.57
CA ASP A 654 29.92 -28.62 -40.14
C ASP A 654 28.93 -29.01 -39.04
N ALA A 655 27.64 -28.83 -39.30
CA ALA A 655 26.53 -29.21 -38.42
C ALA A 655 26.72 -28.85 -36.93
N GLY A 656 27.28 -27.66 -36.64
CA GLY A 656 27.52 -27.19 -35.26
C GLY A 656 28.73 -27.82 -34.56
N ARG A 657 29.59 -28.54 -35.29
CA ARG A 657 30.84 -29.12 -34.79
C ARG A 657 32.05 -28.57 -35.53
N VAL A 658 33.18 -28.58 -34.85
CA VAL A 658 34.50 -28.40 -35.47
C VAL A 658 35.22 -29.74 -35.43
N SER A 659 35.64 -30.20 -36.61
CA SER A 659 36.52 -31.34 -36.77
C SER A 659 37.90 -30.83 -37.11
N TYR A 660 38.93 -31.34 -36.45
CA TYR A 660 40.30 -30.90 -36.63
C TYR A 660 41.27 -32.07 -36.68
N ILE A 661 42.35 -31.86 -37.42
CA ILE A 661 43.47 -32.80 -37.48
C ILE A 661 44.61 -32.22 -36.65
N ARG A 662 45.17 -33.02 -35.75
CA ARG A 662 46.37 -32.67 -34.99
C ARG A 662 47.45 -33.75 -35.13
N ALA A 663 48.70 -33.31 -35.26
CA ALA A 663 49.85 -34.19 -35.23
C ALA A 663 50.19 -34.54 -33.76
N GLN A 664 50.11 -35.81 -33.38
CA GLN A 664 50.58 -36.31 -32.09
C GLN A 664 51.91 -37.05 -32.25
N GLN A 665 52.79 -36.88 -31.26
CA GLN A 665 53.99 -37.71 -31.12
C GLN A 665 53.77 -38.72 -30.00
N GLU A 666 53.78 -40.00 -30.35
CA GLU A 666 53.79 -41.09 -29.39
C GLU A 666 54.97 -42.02 -29.72
N SER A 667 55.79 -42.31 -28.72
CA SER A 667 56.96 -43.21 -28.85
C SER A 667 57.93 -42.85 -30.01
N GLY A 668 58.05 -41.56 -30.35
CA GLY A 668 58.97 -41.07 -31.39
C GLY A 668 58.43 -41.09 -32.83
N ALA A 669 57.18 -41.53 -33.05
CA ALA A 669 56.50 -41.45 -34.34
C ALA A 669 55.43 -40.35 -34.33
N THR A 670 55.35 -39.56 -35.41
CA THR A 670 54.32 -38.54 -35.61
C THR A 670 53.17 -39.12 -36.41
N PHE A 671 51.94 -39.04 -35.89
CA PHE A 671 50.74 -39.44 -36.62
C PHE A 671 49.60 -38.44 -36.44
N ASP A 672 48.79 -38.32 -37.49
CA ASP A 672 47.67 -37.40 -37.54
C ASP A 672 46.44 -38.02 -36.88
N THR A 673 45.92 -37.36 -35.85
CA THR A 673 44.67 -37.74 -35.17
C THR A 673 43.57 -36.78 -35.57
N THR A 674 42.42 -37.35 -35.94
CA THR A 674 41.20 -36.57 -36.24
C THR A 674 40.31 -36.56 -35.01
N GLU A 675 39.97 -35.37 -34.54
CA GLU A 675 39.11 -35.17 -33.38
C GLU A 675 37.96 -34.22 -33.73
N SER A 676 36.91 -34.23 -32.91
CA SER A 676 35.75 -33.37 -33.12
C SER A 676 35.15 -32.92 -31.81
N LEU A 677 34.86 -31.62 -31.72
CA LEU A 677 34.19 -31.03 -30.57
C LEU A 677 33.03 -30.11 -30.99
N PRO A 678 32.06 -29.85 -30.11
CA PRO A 678 30.99 -28.89 -30.39
C PRO A 678 31.59 -27.52 -30.70
N CYS A 679 31.19 -26.93 -31.83
CA CYS A 679 31.76 -25.66 -32.29
C CYS A 679 31.60 -24.54 -31.26
N GLU A 680 30.54 -24.61 -30.45
CA GLU A 680 30.27 -23.69 -29.36
C GLU A 680 31.41 -23.59 -28.33
N VAL A 681 32.13 -24.69 -28.07
CA VAL A 681 33.30 -24.69 -27.18
C VAL A 681 34.41 -23.81 -27.75
N LEU A 682 34.70 -23.96 -29.05
CA LEU A 682 35.68 -23.14 -29.74
C LEU A 682 35.24 -21.67 -29.83
N ARG A 683 33.97 -21.44 -30.22
CA ARG A 683 33.38 -20.10 -30.36
C ARG A 683 33.45 -19.33 -29.05
N SER A 684 33.02 -19.94 -27.95
CA SER A 684 33.01 -19.31 -26.63
C SER A 684 34.44 -19.01 -26.16
N ALA A 685 35.36 -19.97 -26.25
CA ALA A 685 36.74 -19.79 -25.78
C ALA A 685 37.52 -18.75 -26.59
N LEU A 686 37.28 -18.67 -27.90
CA LEU A 686 37.92 -17.69 -28.79
C LEU A 686 37.13 -16.38 -28.95
N LYS A 687 35.98 -16.24 -28.27
CA LYS A 687 35.08 -15.07 -28.38
C LYS A 687 34.73 -14.73 -29.83
N LEU A 688 34.33 -15.74 -30.61
CA LEU A 688 33.93 -15.56 -32.00
C LEU A 688 32.44 -15.17 -32.11
N PRO A 689 32.04 -14.37 -33.11
CA PRO A 689 30.65 -13.90 -33.24
C PRO A 689 29.63 -15.04 -33.40
N ALA A 690 29.97 -16.06 -34.19
CA ALA A 690 29.17 -17.27 -34.41
C ALA A 690 30.11 -18.48 -34.63
N CYS A 691 29.55 -19.68 -34.82
CA CYS A 691 30.35 -20.80 -35.30
C CYS A 691 30.97 -20.44 -36.67
N PRO A 692 32.31 -20.54 -36.84
CA PRO A 692 32.94 -20.26 -38.13
C PRO A 692 32.41 -21.19 -39.23
N ARG A 693 32.49 -20.74 -40.48
CA ARG A 693 32.30 -21.60 -41.65
C ARG A 693 33.64 -22.12 -42.17
N THR A 694 34.67 -21.28 -42.08
CA THR A 694 36.02 -21.58 -42.55
C THR A 694 37.05 -21.07 -41.54
N ALA A 695 38.20 -21.73 -41.52
CA ALA A 695 39.39 -21.22 -40.87
C ALA A 695 40.61 -21.47 -41.77
N SER A 696 41.51 -20.51 -41.84
CA SER A 696 42.77 -20.62 -42.58
C SER A 696 43.95 -20.24 -41.68
N PHE A 697 45.07 -20.92 -41.90
CA PHE A 697 46.32 -20.63 -41.21
C PHE A 697 47.05 -19.49 -41.94
N ASP A 698 47.50 -18.51 -41.18
CA ASP A 698 48.32 -17.39 -41.65
C ASP A 698 49.51 -17.22 -40.70
N GLY A 699 50.56 -18.02 -40.93
CA GLY A 699 51.77 -18.06 -40.12
C GLY A 699 51.47 -18.37 -38.64
N SER A 700 51.69 -17.39 -37.77
CA SER A 700 51.45 -17.48 -36.31
C SER A 700 50.00 -17.21 -35.91
N ASN A 701 49.10 -16.97 -36.87
CA ASN A 701 47.70 -16.66 -36.63
C ASN A 701 46.77 -17.65 -37.36
N LEU A 702 45.54 -17.78 -36.86
CA LEU A 702 44.43 -18.37 -37.58
C LEU A 702 43.37 -17.29 -37.85
N ILE A 703 42.87 -17.30 -39.08
CA ILE A 703 41.82 -16.42 -39.55
C ILE A 703 40.54 -17.23 -39.61
N PHE A 704 39.52 -16.80 -38.87
CA PHE A 704 38.19 -17.40 -38.84
C PHE A 704 37.22 -16.51 -39.62
N GLU A 705 36.39 -17.13 -40.45
CA GLU A 705 35.35 -16.44 -41.21
C GLU A 705 34.01 -17.13 -41.03
N GLY A 706 32.95 -16.33 -40.94
CA GLY A 706 31.60 -16.84 -40.73
C GLY A 706 30.53 -15.82 -41.08
N ARG A 707 29.29 -16.12 -40.68
CA ARG A 707 28.14 -15.23 -40.86
C ARG A 707 27.26 -15.23 -39.62
N GLY A 708 26.59 -14.11 -39.39
CA GLY A 708 25.62 -13.95 -38.29
C GLY A 708 26.25 -13.92 -36.91
N ARG A 709 25.41 -13.97 -35.87
CA ARG A 709 25.82 -13.87 -34.46
C ARG A 709 25.08 -14.88 -33.58
N GLY A 710 25.77 -15.43 -32.59
CA GLY A 710 25.23 -16.37 -31.60
C GLY A 710 25.54 -17.84 -31.91
N HIS A 711 24.91 -18.75 -31.16
CA HIS A 711 25.19 -20.19 -31.22
C HIS A 711 24.49 -20.90 -32.39
N GLY A 712 23.51 -20.26 -33.06
CA GLY A 712 22.89 -20.77 -34.28
C GLY A 712 21.92 -21.94 -34.09
N GLU A 713 21.44 -22.18 -32.88
CA GLU A 713 20.46 -23.23 -32.58
C GLU A 713 19.09 -22.63 -32.26
N GLY A 714 18.02 -23.33 -32.66
CA GLY A 714 16.64 -22.93 -32.40
C GLY A 714 16.21 -21.70 -33.20
N LEU A 715 15.57 -20.72 -32.54
CA LEU A 715 15.04 -19.54 -33.22
C LEU A 715 16.16 -18.56 -33.62
N ASP A 716 16.34 -18.36 -34.92
CA ASP A 716 17.14 -17.26 -35.49
C ASP A 716 16.25 -16.02 -35.65
N VAL A 717 16.52 -14.97 -34.86
CA VAL A 717 15.69 -13.76 -34.79
C VAL A 717 15.75 -12.95 -36.08
N GLU A 718 16.93 -12.79 -36.70
CA GLU A 718 17.06 -12.07 -37.97
C GLU A 718 16.42 -12.84 -39.14
N ALA A 719 16.55 -14.16 -39.17
CA ALA A 719 15.87 -14.98 -40.17
C ALA A 719 14.35 -14.94 -39.99
N ALA A 720 13.86 -14.90 -38.75
CA ALA A 720 12.44 -14.72 -38.46
C ALA A 720 11.91 -13.39 -39.02
N LYS A 721 12.64 -12.28 -38.80
CA LYS A 721 12.30 -10.96 -39.37
C LYS A 721 12.20 -10.97 -40.89
N ALA A 722 13.12 -11.66 -41.57
CA ALA A 722 13.14 -11.74 -43.03
C ALA A 722 12.10 -12.72 -43.62
N SER A 723 11.46 -13.56 -42.80
CA SER A 723 10.67 -14.69 -43.29
C SER A 723 9.26 -14.34 -43.80
N GLY A 724 8.65 -13.28 -43.29
CA GLY A 724 7.24 -12.96 -43.54
C GLY A 724 6.23 -13.99 -42.98
N LEU A 725 6.70 -14.95 -42.19
CA LEU A 725 5.88 -16.04 -41.63
C LEU A 725 5.08 -15.60 -40.40
N SER A 726 4.02 -16.36 -40.08
CA SER A 726 3.32 -16.26 -38.81
C SER A 726 4.22 -16.70 -37.65
N SER A 727 3.96 -16.22 -36.43
CA SER A 727 4.72 -16.63 -35.24
C SER A 727 4.69 -18.15 -35.01
N ASP A 728 3.57 -18.83 -35.29
CA ASP A 728 3.48 -20.29 -35.21
C ASP A 728 4.40 -20.98 -36.22
N ASP A 729 4.45 -20.50 -37.46
CA ASP A 729 5.26 -21.12 -38.51
C ASP A 729 6.75 -20.81 -38.33
N ILE A 730 7.08 -19.63 -37.79
CA ILE A 730 8.44 -19.31 -37.32
C ILE A 730 8.88 -20.33 -36.26
N LEU A 731 8.05 -20.59 -35.25
CA LEU A 731 8.38 -21.52 -34.18
C LEU A 731 8.41 -22.98 -34.64
N LYS A 732 7.50 -23.40 -35.53
CA LYS A 732 7.54 -24.73 -36.15
C LYS A 732 8.80 -24.92 -36.98
N LYS A 733 9.23 -23.91 -37.73
CA LYS A 733 10.48 -23.97 -38.50
C LYS A 733 11.71 -24.07 -37.59
N ALA A 734 11.71 -23.36 -36.46
CA ALA A 734 12.81 -23.35 -35.51
C ALA A 734 12.93 -24.66 -34.69
N TYR A 735 11.80 -25.25 -34.27
CA TYR A 735 11.78 -26.34 -33.29
C TYR A 735 11.03 -27.61 -33.73
N GLY A 736 10.47 -27.61 -34.94
CA GLY A 736 9.87 -28.79 -35.56
C GLY A 736 10.91 -29.57 -36.35
N GLN A 737 11.66 -30.47 -35.72
CA GLN A 737 12.47 -31.42 -36.49
C GLN A 737 11.59 -32.46 -37.19
N PRO A 738 11.97 -32.94 -38.39
CA PRO A 738 11.75 -34.32 -38.78
C PRO A 738 12.64 -35.21 -37.90
N ALA A 739 12.05 -36.27 -37.35
CA ALA A 739 12.75 -37.27 -36.54
C ALA A 739 14.07 -37.69 -37.23
N ARG A 740 15.21 -37.49 -36.56
CA ARG A 740 16.46 -38.14 -36.95
C ARG A 740 16.29 -39.63 -36.69
N SER A 741 16.29 -40.39 -37.78
CA SER A 741 16.42 -41.85 -37.77
C SER A 741 17.68 -42.25 -37.01
N SER A 742 17.49 -42.92 -35.88
CA SER A 742 18.51 -43.79 -35.31
C SER A 742 18.77 -44.94 -36.29
N LYS A 743 19.97 -44.99 -36.85
CA LYS A 743 20.63 -46.23 -37.24
C LYS A 743 21.85 -46.40 -36.38
#